data_AF-A0A9E6Y0K9-F1
#
_entry.id   AF-A0A9E6Y0K9-F1
#
_cell.length_a   1.000
_cell.length_b   1.000
_cell.length_c   1.000
_cell.angle_alpha   90.00
_cell.angle_beta   90.00
_cell.angle_gamma   90.00
#
_symmetry.space_group_name_H-M   'P 1'
#
loop_
_entity.id
_entity.type
_entity.pdbx_description
1 polymer ?
#
loop_
_entity_poly.entity_id
_entity_poly.type
_entity_poly.pdbx_seq_one_letter_code
_entity_poly.pdbx_strand_id
1 'polypeptide(L)'
;MSTPALLTRPLRRGGVVREQAFVAGAQVASGVGNLAFSLVAAHLLAPGAFADLVAFLALYLLVHVPASSLSAGAALTPAAVPGARRGALGLGVAAGLALVVAAVPLGAVLGVPAGLLVVLAAGVPLAPWLALERGRLYGEREHGRAALSLVAEPVARLALGLPLVAAFGVAGGAAAVVAGGWLALAATRPRFAAAGGISSREHGLLRFAGAATAAFLVLAVLQNQDVVLANALLDGGEAGRFAVLSTLGGLAAFASTTVPLVLLPRARAGDRGALGAAVGAAAVLGLAAVLAVAMMPRDLIGAAFGERYAETGALAVPYVAAMGLFGVARVLLAHRIATADGRRARVVAVAVPAAIAAAQALAIVAWGTDPGRVAVITLAAMATLVAATAPGVVVPFPLRGALARRAGGTPARVGLAVAGITVAALVVRLLSNRGIWLDEATSITQAQMSLGGLLDSLRTTDVHPPLHHLMLWALAHTAGTSEFVMRAPSVVAGTALVPALYATAAEVWDRRAGLAAAAMGAVAPFLVWYSQEARMYGLFMLFATLALLGQLRALRRGRPADWALYVAASAALVWTQYFGVLVVGVQQAAFALAAMRDRRLLRPWLLSVAALALALAPLAAFAHDQFQANEAAGRGFDQPSQAGSDVSSTRTQPGVYIALTNVVWAIWGYHSNGTMAAITALWPLGLLLALLLLGRGRSPRTLLVAACALLPAIALFFVGELKPFLFEIRYFAALAPLTILLLARAATGWTGGRVATVAVTAALVGSLAVASADEEVNRANPRVYDFEGALARIEREARPGDLVLYQPKYLRDVVTYYAPDLHARPLQGALDGPVAPAGRVFVLGSFQDQRGERDAVRAGLRELARTRDLQERFKRPQVKVWVYR
;
A
#
# COMPACT_ATOMS: atom_id res chain seq x y z
N MET A 1 23.65 -37.61 38.50
CA MET A 1 23.51 -37.48 37.03
C MET A 1 24.27 -36.24 36.60
N SER A 2 25.45 -36.44 36.02
CA SER A 2 26.45 -35.43 35.68
C SER A 2 26.17 -34.82 34.30
N THR A 3 26.02 -33.50 34.27
CA THR A 3 25.98 -32.66 33.06
C THR A 3 27.40 -32.55 32.47
N PRO A 4 27.65 -32.92 31.20
CA PRO A 4 28.94 -32.65 30.58
C PRO A 4 28.96 -31.20 30.06
N ALA A 5 29.94 -30.44 30.54
CA ALA A 5 30.30 -29.12 30.07
C ALA A 5 30.95 -29.20 28.67
N LEU A 6 30.21 -28.84 27.63
CA LEU A 6 30.74 -28.53 26.31
C LEU A 6 29.95 -27.35 25.77
N LEU A 7 30.37 -26.10 26.09
CA LEU A 7 30.01 -24.85 25.38
C LEU A 7 30.69 -23.64 26.05
N THR A 8 32.03 -23.60 26.11
CA THR A 8 32.79 -22.41 26.52
C THR A 8 34.00 -22.19 25.63
N ARG A 9 33.76 -21.86 24.36
CA ARG A 9 34.67 -20.97 23.60
C ARG A 9 33.92 -19.67 23.31
N PRO A 10 34.45 -18.50 23.69
CA PRO A 10 33.78 -17.22 23.46
C PRO A 10 33.70 -16.94 21.95
N LEU A 11 32.48 -16.73 21.46
CA LEU A 11 32.18 -16.47 20.06
C LEU A 11 32.68 -15.08 19.62
N ARG A 12 33.57 -15.02 18.61
CA ARG A 12 33.78 -13.79 17.84
C ARG A 12 32.51 -13.49 17.03
N ARG A 13 31.69 -12.55 17.50
CA ARG A 13 30.39 -12.15 16.93
C ARG A 13 30.43 -11.79 15.42
N GLY A 14 31.59 -11.44 14.85
CA GLY A 14 31.71 -11.01 13.45
C GLY A 14 31.69 -12.13 12.39
N GLY A 15 32.14 -13.36 12.72
CA GLY A 15 32.24 -14.46 11.73
C GLY A 15 30.89 -15.09 11.37
N VAL A 16 30.05 -15.31 12.38
CA VAL A 16 28.73 -15.97 12.22
C VAL A 16 27.77 -15.15 11.37
N VAL A 17 27.81 -13.81 11.48
CA VAL A 17 26.94 -12.91 10.69
C VAL A 17 27.33 -12.94 9.21
N ARG A 18 28.62 -12.99 8.90
CA ARG A 18 29.15 -13.02 7.53
C ARG A 18 28.81 -14.34 6.83
N GLU A 19 28.91 -15.46 7.53
CA GLU A 19 28.59 -16.79 6.98
C GLU A 19 27.08 -16.98 6.74
N GLN A 20 26.23 -16.48 7.63
CA GLN A 20 24.77 -16.50 7.44
C GLN A 20 24.33 -15.57 6.31
N ALA A 21 24.93 -14.39 6.19
CA ALA A 21 24.68 -13.47 5.08
C ALA A 21 25.08 -14.08 3.73
N PHE A 22 26.16 -14.86 3.69
CA PHE A 22 26.62 -15.53 2.48
C PHE A 22 25.62 -16.59 1.97
N VAL A 23 25.12 -17.45 2.85
CA VAL A 23 24.08 -18.45 2.49
C VAL A 23 22.77 -17.77 2.08
N ALA A 24 22.37 -16.71 2.78
CA ALA A 24 21.20 -15.92 2.39
C ALA A 24 21.36 -15.28 1.01
N GLY A 25 22.55 -14.76 0.69
CA GLY A 25 22.89 -14.24 -0.64
C GLY A 25 22.80 -15.32 -1.72
N ALA A 26 23.29 -16.53 -1.45
CA ALA A 26 23.18 -17.67 -2.36
C ALA A 26 21.72 -18.10 -2.60
N GLN A 27 20.89 -18.06 -1.56
CA GLN A 27 19.45 -18.30 -1.69
C GLN A 27 18.80 -17.27 -2.62
N VAL A 28 19.08 -15.97 -2.43
CA VAL A 28 18.57 -14.90 -3.29
C VAL A 28 19.03 -15.09 -4.74
N ALA A 29 20.32 -15.35 -4.95
CA ALA A 29 20.86 -15.64 -6.28
C ALA A 29 20.15 -16.84 -6.94
N SER A 30 19.81 -17.86 -6.15
CA SER A 30 19.03 -19.01 -6.62
C SER A 30 17.63 -18.63 -7.07
N GLY A 31 16.92 -17.81 -6.29
CA GLY A 31 15.60 -17.29 -6.68
C GLY A 31 15.64 -16.47 -7.97
N VAL A 32 16.61 -15.56 -8.10
CA VAL A 32 16.78 -14.71 -9.30
C VAL A 32 17.11 -15.56 -10.54
N GLY A 33 18.00 -16.53 -10.42
CA GLY A 33 18.35 -17.39 -11.55
C GLY A 33 17.18 -18.27 -12.01
N ASN A 34 16.35 -18.74 -11.08
CA ASN A 34 15.13 -19.48 -11.41
C ASN A 34 14.09 -18.59 -12.11
N LEU A 35 13.94 -17.34 -11.68
CA LEU A 35 13.09 -16.37 -12.37
C LEU A 35 13.60 -16.12 -13.80
N ALA A 36 14.90 -15.89 -13.96
CA ALA A 36 15.50 -15.67 -15.27
C ALA A 36 15.23 -16.84 -16.23
N PHE A 37 15.34 -18.08 -15.75
CA PHE A 37 14.98 -19.26 -16.54
C PHE A 37 13.51 -19.23 -16.98
N SER A 38 12.58 -18.95 -16.06
CA SER A 38 11.14 -18.87 -16.38
C SER A 38 10.82 -17.74 -17.36
N LEU A 39 11.45 -16.57 -17.23
CA LEU A 39 11.26 -15.43 -18.15
C LEU A 39 11.69 -15.77 -19.58
N VAL A 40 12.85 -16.40 -19.74
CA VAL A 40 13.33 -16.80 -21.06
C VAL A 40 12.48 -17.96 -21.61
N ALA A 41 12.11 -18.94 -20.78
CA ALA A 41 11.24 -20.04 -21.20
C ALA A 41 9.86 -19.55 -21.68
N ALA A 42 9.31 -18.50 -21.06
CA ALA A 42 8.05 -17.88 -21.48
C ALA A 42 8.09 -17.28 -22.90
N HIS A 43 9.28 -16.85 -23.35
CA HIS A 43 9.49 -16.37 -24.72
C HIS A 43 9.69 -17.51 -25.72
N LEU A 44 10.34 -18.60 -25.30
CA LEU A 44 10.71 -19.72 -26.19
C LEU A 44 9.56 -20.71 -26.43
N LEU A 45 8.67 -20.90 -25.46
CA LEU A 45 7.61 -21.91 -25.51
C LEU A 45 6.28 -21.33 -25.98
N ALA A 46 5.40 -22.15 -26.57
CA ALA A 46 3.99 -21.77 -26.75
C ALA A 46 3.27 -21.63 -25.40
N PRO A 47 2.15 -20.89 -25.27
CA PRO A 47 1.53 -20.62 -23.98
C PRO A 47 1.15 -21.88 -23.18
N GLY A 48 0.55 -22.89 -23.82
CA GLY A 48 0.24 -24.16 -23.17
C GLY A 48 1.50 -24.94 -22.76
N ALA A 49 2.54 -24.92 -23.60
CA ALA A 49 3.82 -25.54 -23.29
C ALA A 49 4.55 -24.83 -22.11
N PHE A 50 4.45 -23.51 -22.02
CA PHE A 50 4.96 -22.77 -20.86
C PHE A 50 4.17 -23.09 -19.59
N ALA A 51 2.84 -23.23 -19.71
CA ALA A 51 1.98 -23.65 -18.62
C ALA A 51 2.35 -25.05 -18.12
N ASP A 52 2.58 -26.01 -19.02
CA ASP A 52 3.09 -27.35 -18.69
C ASP A 52 4.42 -27.31 -17.94
N LEU A 53 5.35 -26.44 -18.35
CA LEU A 53 6.63 -26.26 -17.67
C LEU A 53 6.45 -25.73 -16.24
N VAL A 54 5.57 -24.73 -16.06
CA VAL A 54 5.30 -24.14 -14.74
C VAL A 54 4.52 -25.12 -13.85
N ALA A 55 3.60 -25.90 -14.40
CA ALA A 55 2.93 -27.00 -13.69
C ALA A 55 3.92 -28.10 -13.27
N PHE A 56 4.86 -28.45 -14.14
CA PHE A 56 5.97 -29.34 -13.79
C PHE A 56 6.83 -28.77 -12.65
N LEU A 57 7.18 -27.48 -12.68
CA LEU A 57 7.93 -26.84 -11.60
C LEU A 57 7.16 -26.84 -10.27
N ALA A 58 5.85 -26.61 -10.32
CA ALA A 58 4.96 -26.70 -9.17
C ALA A 58 4.94 -28.11 -8.56
N LEU A 59 4.83 -29.15 -9.38
CA LEU A 59 4.92 -30.55 -8.96
C LEU A 59 6.32 -30.92 -8.42
N TYR A 60 7.37 -30.41 -9.05
CA TYR A 60 8.74 -30.57 -8.57
C TYR A 60 8.94 -29.97 -7.18
N LEU A 61 8.42 -28.75 -6.93
CA LEU A 61 8.43 -28.12 -5.62
C LEU A 61 7.59 -28.90 -4.60
N LEU A 62 6.48 -29.49 -5.02
CA LEU A 62 5.63 -30.31 -4.13
C LEU A 62 6.39 -31.51 -3.55
N VAL A 63 7.37 -32.05 -4.27
CA VAL A 63 8.25 -33.12 -3.78
C VAL A 63 9.41 -32.57 -2.94
N HIS A 64 10.02 -31.46 -3.35
CA HIS A 64 11.25 -30.94 -2.74
C HIS A 64 11.02 -30.12 -1.47
N VAL A 65 9.94 -29.35 -1.38
CA VAL A 65 9.63 -28.52 -0.21
C VAL A 65 9.40 -29.37 1.05
N PRO A 66 8.59 -30.44 1.04
CA PRO A 66 8.45 -31.33 2.20
C PRO A 66 9.78 -31.99 2.57
N ALA A 67 10.55 -32.45 1.57
CA ALA A 67 11.85 -33.07 1.81
C ALA A 67 12.82 -32.12 2.52
N SER A 68 12.79 -30.81 2.21
CA SER A 68 13.63 -29.79 2.86
C SER A 68 13.44 -29.70 4.38
N SER A 69 12.30 -30.16 4.91
CA SER A 69 12.10 -30.26 6.37
C SER A 69 13.08 -31.23 7.05
N LEU A 70 13.58 -32.23 6.31
CA LEU A 70 14.61 -33.16 6.78
C LEU A 70 15.95 -32.45 7.01
N SER A 71 16.21 -31.33 6.31
CA SER A 71 17.44 -30.55 6.48
C SER A 71 17.59 -30.00 7.89
N ALA A 72 16.49 -29.61 8.55
CA ALA A 72 16.53 -29.12 9.92
C ALA A 72 16.93 -30.23 10.91
N GLY A 73 16.40 -31.45 10.74
CA GLY A 73 16.79 -32.61 11.54
C GLY A 73 18.25 -33.01 11.29
N ALA A 74 18.66 -33.08 10.03
CA ALA A 74 20.04 -33.39 9.65
C ALA A 74 21.05 -32.34 10.14
N ALA A 75 20.68 -31.06 10.21
CA ALA A 75 21.54 -30.02 10.76
C ALA A 75 21.73 -30.13 12.28
N LEU A 76 20.73 -30.66 13.01
CA LEU A 76 20.82 -30.89 14.45
C LEU A 76 21.61 -32.16 14.78
N THR A 77 21.58 -33.17 13.92
CA THR A 77 22.27 -34.46 14.12
C THR A 77 23.00 -34.92 12.85
N PRO A 78 24.11 -34.25 12.44
CA PRO A 78 24.82 -34.57 11.19
C PRO A 78 25.34 -36.01 11.12
N ALA A 79 25.72 -36.58 12.27
CA ALA A 79 26.23 -37.94 12.38
C ALA A 79 25.20 -39.03 12.02
N ALA A 80 23.90 -38.74 12.11
CA ALA A 80 22.82 -39.68 11.79
C ALA A 80 22.49 -39.73 10.28
N VAL A 81 23.02 -38.78 9.49
CA VAL A 81 22.70 -38.64 8.06
C VAL A 81 23.09 -39.86 7.22
N PRO A 82 24.27 -40.50 7.39
CA PRO A 82 24.63 -41.71 6.64
C PRO A 82 23.66 -42.88 6.86
N GLY A 83 23.15 -43.04 8.10
CA GLY A 83 22.17 -44.07 8.45
C GLY A 83 20.77 -43.78 7.90
N ALA A 84 20.35 -42.50 7.90
CA ALA A 84 19.06 -42.08 7.35
C ALA A 84 19.03 -42.09 5.81
N ARG A 85 20.17 -41.95 5.13
CA ARG A 85 20.27 -41.84 3.67
C ARG A 85 19.68 -43.05 2.95
N ARG A 86 20.00 -44.27 3.36
CA ARG A 86 19.53 -45.50 2.67
C ARG A 86 18.01 -45.61 2.71
N GLY A 87 17.40 -45.37 3.87
CA GLY A 87 15.95 -45.41 4.03
C GLY A 87 15.27 -44.31 3.21
N ALA A 88 15.80 -43.09 3.27
CA ALA A 88 15.24 -41.95 2.54
C ALA A 88 15.36 -42.11 1.01
N LEU A 89 16.48 -42.66 0.53
CA LEU A 89 16.69 -42.98 -0.89
C LEU A 89 15.78 -44.13 -1.34
N GLY A 90 15.65 -45.21 -0.56
CA GLY A 90 14.78 -46.34 -0.90
C GLY A 90 13.31 -45.91 -1.03
N LEU A 91 12.85 -45.06 -0.11
CA LEU A 91 11.50 -44.48 -0.15
C LEU A 91 11.30 -43.56 -1.37
N GLY A 92 12.31 -42.73 -1.68
CA GLY A 92 12.30 -41.86 -2.84
C GLY A 92 12.33 -42.62 -4.18
N VAL A 93 13.08 -43.72 -4.28
CA VAL A 93 13.11 -44.60 -5.45
C VAL A 93 11.77 -45.31 -5.62
N ALA A 94 11.20 -45.86 -4.54
CA ALA A 94 9.88 -46.48 -4.59
C ALA A 94 8.79 -45.48 -5.02
N ALA A 95 8.81 -44.26 -4.47
CA ALA A 95 7.89 -43.19 -4.87
C ALA A 95 8.08 -42.74 -6.33
N GLY A 96 9.34 -42.66 -6.80
CA GLY A 96 9.65 -42.37 -8.19
C GLY A 96 9.11 -43.45 -9.14
N LEU A 97 9.34 -44.73 -8.84
CA LEU A 97 8.81 -45.85 -9.62
C LEU A 97 7.27 -45.85 -9.64
N ALA A 98 6.64 -45.60 -8.49
CA ALA A 98 5.19 -45.45 -8.41
C ALA A 98 4.68 -44.30 -9.27
N LEU A 99 5.40 -43.17 -9.32
CA LEU A 99 5.06 -42.03 -10.18
C LEU A 99 5.22 -42.37 -11.67
N VAL A 100 6.21 -43.18 -12.06
CA VAL A 100 6.33 -43.66 -13.45
C VAL A 100 5.12 -44.52 -13.84
N VAL A 101 4.72 -45.46 -12.97
CA VAL A 101 3.54 -46.30 -13.22
C VAL A 101 2.27 -45.47 -13.29
N ALA A 102 2.14 -44.44 -12.45
CA ALA A 102 1.00 -43.55 -12.42
C ALA A 102 1.06 -42.41 -13.46
N ALA A 103 2.12 -42.28 -14.26
CA ALA A 103 2.36 -41.09 -15.08
C ALA A 103 1.26 -40.84 -16.12
N VAL A 104 0.73 -41.89 -16.76
CA VAL A 104 -0.36 -41.77 -17.74
C VAL A 104 -1.69 -41.36 -17.08
N PRO A 105 -2.23 -42.10 -16.10
CA PRO A 105 -3.50 -41.73 -15.48
C PRO A 105 -3.41 -40.41 -14.72
N LEU A 106 -2.29 -40.14 -14.05
CA LEU A 106 -2.08 -38.88 -13.34
C LEU A 106 -1.91 -37.71 -14.31
N GLY A 107 -1.20 -37.91 -15.44
CA GLY A 107 -1.05 -36.89 -16.46
C GLY A 107 -2.39 -36.47 -17.08
N ALA A 108 -3.29 -37.42 -17.30
CA ALA A 108 -4.64 -37.14 -17.78
C ALA A 108 -5.46 -36.30 -16.78
N VAL A 109 -5.32 -36.54 -15.48
CA VAL A 109 -6.03 -35.78 -14.42
C VAL A 109 -5.42 -34.41 -14.19
N LEU A 110 -4.09 -34.30 -14.20
CA LEU A 110 -3.38 -33.06 -13.91
C LEU A 110 -3.21 -32.16 -15.15
N GLY A 111 -3.63 -32.63 -16.33
CA GLY A 111 -3.38 -31.94 -17.59
C GLY A 111 -1.90 -31.74 -17.87
N VAL A 112 -1.03 -32.65 -17.39
CA VAL A 112 0.42 -32.57 -17.60
C VAL A 112 0.86 -33.76 -18.46
N PRO A 113 1.65 -33.56 -19.53
CA PRO A 113 2.12 -34.66 -20.36
C PRO A 113 2.84 -35.74 -19.54
N ALA A 114 2.47 -37.01 -19.76
CA ALA A 114 3.02 -38.14 -19.00
C ALA A 114 4.56 -38.21 -19.04
N GLY A 115 5.18 -37.78 -20.15
CA GLY A 115 6.63 -37.67 -20.27
C GLY A 115 7.26 -36.74 -19.24
N LEU A 116 6.60 -35.64 -18.87
CA LEU A 116 7.09 -34.73 -17.83
C LEU A 116 7.00 -35.36 -16.43
N LEU A 117 5.98 -36.19 -16.18
CA LEU A 117 5.86 -36.93 -14.92
C LEU A 117 6.91 -38.03 -14.80
N VAL A 118 7.30 -38.66 -15.92
CA VAL A 118 8.44 -39.59 -15.97
C VAL A 118 9.76 -38.86 -15.68
N VAL A 119 9.95 -37.65 -16.23
CA VAL A 119 11.11 -36.81 -15.91
C VAL A 119 11.09 -36.42 -14.41
N LEU A 120 9.93 -36.05 -13.87
CA LEU A 120 9.76 -35.73 -12.46
C LEU A 120 10.14 -36.90 -11.56
N ALA A 121 9.80 -38.14 -11.95
CA ALA A 121 10.15 -39.35 -11.21
C ALA A 121 11.65 -39.51 -10.99
N ALA A 122 12.49 -39.08 -11.95
CA ALA A 122 13.95 -39.06 -11.79
C ALA A 122 14.44 -38.03 -10.75
N GLY A 123 13.62 -37.02 -10.44
CA GLY A 123 13.87 -36.03 -9.39
C GLY A 123 13.32 -36.40 -8.01
N VAL A 124 12.47 -37.43 -7.89
CA VAL A 124 11.87 -37.82 -6.60
C VAL A 124 12.90 -38.38 -5.60
N PRO A 125 13.83 -39.29 -5.98
CA PRO A 125 14.86 -39.79 -5.06
C PRO A 125 15.84 -38.71 -4.59
N LEU A 126 16.04 -37.70 -5.45
CA LEU A 126 16.94 -36.59 -5.19
C LEU A 126 16.45 -35.73 -4.01
N ALA A 127 15.15 -35.43 -3.93
CA ALA A 127 14.59 -34.51 -2.96
C ALA A 127 15.00 -34.79 -1.49
N PRO A 128 14.73 -35.99 -0.92
CA PRO A 128 15.12 -36.29 0.45
C PRO A 128 16.65 -36.42 0.62
N TRP A 129 17.37 -36.89 -0.40
CA TRP A 129 18.82 -37.02 -0.34
C TRP A 129 19.51 -35.66 -0.27
N LEU A 130 19.16 -34.76 -1.17
CA LEU A 130 19.67 -33.39 -1.22
C LEU A 130 19.36 -32.63 0.06
N ALA A 131 18.14 -32.81 0.61
CA ALA A 131 17.76 -32.20 1.88
C ALA A 131 18.63 -32.68 3.05
N LEU A 132 18.90 -33.99 3.15
CA LEU A 132 19.76 -34.56 4.19
C LEU A 132 21.21 -34.05 4.09
N GLU A 133 21.78 -33.99 2.87
CA GLU A 133 23.15 -33.50 2.67
C GLU A 133 23.27 -32.00 2.93
N ARG A 134 22.32 -31.18 2.46
CA ARG A 134 22.31 -29.74 2.78
C ARG A 134 22.18 -29.51 4.28
N GLY A 135 21.34 -30.29 4.96
CA GLY A 135 21.23 -30.29 6.42
C GLY A 135 22.55 -30.63 7.12
N ARG A 136 23.22 -31.71 6.69
CA ARG A 136 24.55 -32.10 7.19
C ARG A 136 25.55 -30.95 7.07
N LEU A 137 25.64 -30.31 5.91
CA LEU A 137 26.55 -29.18 5.68
C LEU A 137 26.25 -27.99 6.60
N TYR A 138 24.97 -27.71 6.89
CA TYR A 138 24.60 -26.69 7.86
C TYR A 138 25.05 -27.04 9.28
N GLY A 139 24.91 -28.31 9.69
CA GLY A 139 25.33 -28.76 11.02
C GLY A 139 26.85 -28.85 11.18
N GLU A 140 27.57 -29.22 10.12
CA GLU A 140 29.05 -29.25 10.08
C GLU A 140 29.67 -27.85 9.85
N ARG A 141 28.84 -26.81 9.63
CA ARG A 141 29.25 -25.43 9.32
C ARG A 141 30.04 -25.30 8.01
N GLU A 142 29.83 -26.20 7.05
CA GLU A 142 30.40 -26.12 5.69
C GLU A 142 29.54 -25.20 4.78
N HIS A 143 29.33 -23.95 5.20
CA HIS A 143 28.41 -22.99 4.55
C HIS A 143 28.73 -22.70 3.07
N GLY A 144 30.01 -22.76 2.68
CA GLY A 144 30.44 -22.57 1.29
C GLY A 144 29.89 -23.62 0.33
N ARG A 145 29.88 -24.89 0.74
CA ARG A 145 29.33 -25.98 -0.08
C ARG A 145 27.81 -25.98 -0.11
N ALA A 146 27.19 -25.57 1.00
CA ALA A 146 25.74 -25.38 1.03
C ALA A 146 25.31 -24.28 0.06
N ALA A 147 26.03 -23.15 0.03
CA ALA A 147 25.82 -22.08 -0.94
C ALA A 147 26.05 -22.53 -2.39
N LEU A 148 27.13 -23.26 -2.67
CA LEU A 148 27.41 -23.81 -4.00
C LEU A 148 26.28 -24.74 -4.47
N SER A 149 25.77 -25.60 -3.59
CA SER A 149 24.64 -26.46 -3.89
C SER A 149 23.37 -25.67 -4.25
N LEU A 150 23.10 -24.52 -3.61
CA LEU A 150 21.95 -23.68 -3.93
C LEU A 150 22.07 -22.97 -5.29
N VAL A 151 23.28 -22.55 -5.66
CA VAL A 151 23.57 -21.85 -6.91
C VAL A 151 23.71 -22.81 -8.10
N ALA A 152 24.07 -24.07 -7.87
CA ALA A 152 24.17 -25.08 -8.93
C ALA A 152 22.84 -25.32 -9.67
N GLU A 153 21.70 -25.28 -8.97
CA GLU A 153 20.36 -25.50 -9.56
C GLU A 153 20.01 -24.48 -10.65
N PRO A 154 19.99 -23.15 -10.38
CA PRO A 154 19.67 -22.16 -11.39
C PRO A 154 20.74 -22.07 -12.49
N VAL A 155 22.01 -22.27 -12.17
CA VAL A 155 23.10 -22.24 -13.17
C VAL A 155 22.90 -23.36 -14.19
N ALA A 156 22.55 -24.56 -13.73
CA ALA A 156 22.22 -25.67 -14.64
C ALA A 156 20.97 -25.39 -15.46
N ARG A 157 19.92 -24.80 -14.86
CA ARG A 157 18.70 -24.42 -15.60
C ARG A 157 18.98 -23.38 -16.69
N LEU A 158 19.88 -22.43 -16.45
CA LEU A 158 20.25 -21.42 -17.44
C LEU A 158 21.22 -21.98 -18.51
N ALA A 159 22.29 -22.66 -18.09
CA ALA A 159 23.35 -23.12 -18.98
C ALA A 159 22.95 -24.35 -19.82
N LEU A 160 22.24 -25.30 -19.22
CA LEU A 160 21.76 -26.51 -19.89
C LEU A 160 20.31 -26.37 -20.33
N GLY A 161 19.47 -25.74 -19.50
CA GLY A 161 18.03 -25.68 -19.75
C GLY A 161 17.63 -24.79 -20.91
N LEU A 162 18.26 -23.63 -21.13
CA LEU A 162 17.87 -22.76 -22.25
C LEU A 162 18.14 -23.43 -23.62
N PRO A 163 19.33 -24.04 -23.87
CA PRO A 163 19.55 -24.82 -25.09
C PRO A 163 18.60 -26.01 -25.23
N LEU A 164 18.34 -26.74 -24.12
CA LEU A 164 17.46 -27.91 -24.15
C LEU A 164 15.98 -27.53 -24.37
N VAL A 165 15.53 -26.39 -23.85
CA VAL A 165 14.19 -25.85 -24.13
C VAL A 165 14.07 -25.49 -25.61
N ALA A 166 15.09 -24.87 -26.20
CA ALA A 166 15.09 -24.56 -27.62
C ALA A 166 15.08 -25.82 -28.51
N ALA A 167 15.78 -26.88 -28.11
CA ALA A 167 15.91 -28.12 -28.89
C ALA A 167 14.76 -29.12 -28.68
N PHE A 168 14.26 -29.26 -27.45
CA PHE A 168 13.32 -30.32 -27.04
C PHE A 168 12.06 -29.79 -26.33
N GLY A 169 11.82 -28.48 -26.38
CA GLY A 169 10.66 -27.85 -25.77
C GLY A 169 10.58 -28.07 -24.25
N VAL A 170 9.35 -28.30 -23.76
CA VAL A 170 9.06 -28.45 -22.32
C VAL A 170 9.84 -29.60 -21.68
N ALA A 171 10.00 -30.71 -22.41
CA ALA A 171 10.72 -31.88 -21.92
C ALA A 171 12.20 -31.56 -21.66
N GLY A 172 12.83 -30.76 -22.53
CA GLY A 172 14.19 -30.28 -22.32
C GLY A 172 14.33 -29.38 -21.10
N GLY A 173 13.37 -28.47 -20.89
CA GLY A 173 13.32 -27.63 -19.69
C GLY A 173 13.16 -28.44 -18.39
N ALA A 174 12.24 -29.40 -18.39
CA ALA A 174 12.02 -30.31 -17.25
C ALA A 174 13.25 -31.16 -16.95
N ALA A 175 13.91 -31.71 -17.98
CA ALA A 175 15.14 -32.50 -17.82
C ALA A 175 16.27 -31.66 -17.20
N ALA A 176 16.42 -30.41 -17.64
CA ALA A 176 17.43 -29.50 -17.09
C ALA A 176 17.19 -29.14 -15.61
N VAL A 177 15.92 -29.00 -15.20
CA VAL A 177 15.54 -28.79 -13.80
C VAL A 177 15.99 -29.97 -12.94
N VAL A 178 15.73 -31.20 -13.38
CA VAL A 178 16.13 -32.43 -12.67
C VAL A 178 17.64 -32.58 -12.65
N ALA A 179 18.31 -32.36 -13.79
CA ALA A 179 19.77 -32.40 -13.89
C ALA A 179 20.44 -31.37 -12.96
N GLY A 180 19.88 -30.16 -12.87
CA GLY A 180 20.36 -29.12 -11.97
C GLY A 180 20.28 -29.53 -10.50
N GLY A 181 19.23 -30.25 -10.12
CA GLY A 181 19.11 -30.83 -8.79
C GLY A 181 20.19 -31.90 -8.51
N TRP A 182 20.50 -32.77 -9.47
CA TRP A 182 21.58 -33.74 -9.35
C TRP A 182 22.97 -33.09 -9.26
N LEU A 183 23.21 -32.03 -10.04
CA LEU A 183 24.42 -31.21 -9.92
C LEU A 183 24.53 -30.54 -8.56
N ALA A 184 23.41 -30.04 -8.02
CA ALA A 184 23.35 -29.49 -6.67
C ALA A 184 23.66 -30.53 -5.59
N LEU A 185 23.26 -31.79 -5.77
CA LEU A 185 23.67 -32.89 -4.90
C LEU A 185 25.15 -33.20 -5.04
N ALA A 186 25.69 -33.27 -6.26
CA ALA A 186 27.12 -33.49 -6.49
C ALA A 186 27.98 -32.40 -5.82
N ALA A 187 27.54 -31.14 -5.85
CA ALA A 187 28.17 -30.02 -5.17
C ALA A 187 28.26 -30.19 -3.64
N THR A 188 27.38 -30.99 -3.03
CA THR A 188 27.45 -31.29 -1.58
C THR A 188 28.57 -32.26 -1.21
N ARG A 189 29.13 -33.00 -2.18
CA ARG A 189 30.13 -34.07 -2.00
C ARG A 189 29.71 -35.07 -0.89
N PRO A 190 28.63 -35.84 -1.10
CA PRO A 190 28.10 -36.74 -0.09
C PRO A 190 29.18 -37.73 0.38
N ARG A 191 29.38 -37.83 1.70
CA ARG A 191 30.33 -38.79 2.31
C ARG A 191 29.62 -40.13 2.56
N PHE A 192 30.20 -41.25 2.17
CA PHE A 192 29.67 -42.59 2.44
C PHE A 192 30.39 -43.21 3.66
N ALA A 193 30.03 -42.76 4.86
CA ALA A 193 30.55 -43.33 6.12
C ALA A 193 29.65 -44.47 6.63
N ALA A 194 30.20 -45.40 7.42
CA ALA A 194 29.44 -46.45 8.08
C ALA A 194 28.43 -45.86 9.07
N ALA A 195 27.20 -46.38 9.09
CA ALA A 195 26.13 -45.88 9.96
C ALA A 195 26.43 -46.21 11.43
N GLY A 196 26.52 -45.19 12.28
CA GLY A 196 26.48 -45.36 13.74
C GLY A 196 25.04 -45.64 14.22
N GLY A 197 24.89 -46.33 15.36
CA GLY A 197 23.58 -46.62 15.94
C GLY A 197 22.82 -45.35 16.36
N ILE A 198 21.51 -45.31 16.10
CA ILE A 198 20.63 -44.17 16.41
C ILE A 198 20.09 -44.31 17.84
N SER A 199 20.32 -43.31 18.68
CA SER A 199 19.83 -43.26 20.07
C SER A 199 18.31 -43.00 20.17
N SER A 200 17.71 -43.29 21.33
CA SER A 200 16.29 -43.03 21.61
C SER A 200 15.92 -41.54 21.59
N ARG A 201 16.87 -40.65 21.90
CA ARG A 201 16.71 -39.18 21.86
C ARG A 201 16.62 -38.68 20.41
N GLU A 202 17.40 -39.27 19.51
CA GLU A 202 17.40 -38.96 18.07
C GLU A 202 16.09 -39.40 17.40
N HIS A 203 15.52 -40.54 17.82
CA HIS A 203 14.17 -40.95 17.40
C HIS A 203 13.07 -39.95 17.80
N GLY A 204 13.18 -39.31 18.97
CA GLY A 204 12.23 -38.27 19.42
C GLY A 204 12.28 -36.99 18.58
N LEU A 205 13.48 -36.58 18.16
CA LEU A 205 13.71 -35.44 17.26
C LEU A 205 13.15 -35.69 15.84
N LEU A 206 13.32 -36.91 15.32
CA LEU A 206 12.77 -37.33 14.03
C LEU A 206 11.23 -37.36 14.03
N ARG A 207 10.58 -37.75 15.13
CA ARG A 207 9.11 -37.70 15.27
C ARG A 207 8.56 -36.26 15.35
N PHE A 208 9.30 -35.34 15.98
CA PHE A 208 8.94 -33.91 15.98
C PHE A 208 9.04 -33.31 14.57
N ALA A 209 10.02 -33.73 13.77
CA ALA A 209 10.12 -33.34 12.37
C ALA A 209 8.87 -33.75 11.57
N GLY A 210 8.32 -34.96 11.79
CA GLY A 210 7.17 -35.47 11.03
C GLY A 210 5.91 -34.58 11.02
N ALA A 211 5.53 -33.96 12.14
CA ALA A 211 4.36 -33.06 12.18
C ALA A 211 4.62 -31.73 11.47
N ALA A 212 5.84 -31.21 11.56
CA ALA A 212 6.26 -30.03 10.80
C ALA A 212 6.32 -30.36 9.30
N THR A 213 6.89 -31.50 8.92
CA THR A 213 6.93 -32.02 7.55
C THR A 213 5.52 -32.11 6.95
N ALA A 214 4.55 -32.68 7.69
CA ALA A 214 3.17 -32.78 7.23
C ALA A 214 2.51 -31.40 7.03
N ALA A 215 2.71 -30.45 7.94
CA ALA A 215 2.15 -29.11 7.80
C ALA A 215 2.78 -28.32 6.63
N PHE A 216 4.10 -28.42 6.46
CA PHE A 216 4.79 -27.78 5.33
C PHE A 216 4.45 -28.45 4.00
N LEU A 217 4.17 -29.76 3.97
CA LEU A 217 3.62 -30.46 2.81
C LEU A 217 2.27 -29.86 2.43
N VAL A 218 1.36 -29.70 3.38
CA VAL A 218 0.04 -29.11 3.10
C VAL A 218 0.17 -27.66 2.63
N LEU A 219 1.08 -26.86 3.20
CA LEU A 219 1.36 -25.52 2.68
C LEU A 219 1.94 -25.54 1.26
N ALA A 220 2.78 -26.53 0.93
CA ALA A 220 3.32 -26.69 -0.41
C ALA A 220 2.23 -27.09 -1.42
N VAL A 221 1.29 -27.96 -1.03
CA VAL A 221 0.07 -28.25 -1.82
C VAL A 221 -0.70 -26.96 -2.05
N LEU A 222 -1.04 -26.24 -0.98
CA LEU A 222 -1.84 -25.02 -1.05
C LEU A 222 -1.21 -23.92 -1.92
N GLN A 223 0.13 -23.83 -1.93
CA GLN A 223 0.87 -22.86 -2.75
C GLN A 223 0.86 -23.19 -4.25
N ASN A 224 0.84 -24.48 -4.61
CA ASN A 224 1.18 -24.92 -5.97
C ASN A 224 0.03 -25.63 -6.71
N GLN A 225 -1.02 -26.07 -5.99
CA GLN A 225 -2.13 -26.81 -6.60
C GLN A 225 -2.96 -25.98 -7.57
N ASP A 226 -3.00 -24.66 -7.37
CA ASP A 226 -3.76 -23.74 -8.22
C ASP A 226 -3.20 -23.68 -9.64
N VAL A 227 -1.87 -23.66 -9.79
CA VAL A 227 -1.19 -23.77 -11.10
C VAL A 227 -1.49 -25.09 -11.77
N VAL A 228 -1.42 -26.19 -11.03
CA VAL A 228 -1.62 -27.53 -11.61
C VAL A 228 -3.07 -27.68 -12.06
N LEU A 229 -4.03 -27.22 -11.26
CA LEU A 229 -5.45 -27.23 -11.62
C LEU A 229 -5.76 -26.26 -12.75
N ALA A 230 -5.16 -25.06 -12.78
CA ALA A 230 -5.31 -24.12 -13.87
C ALA A 230 -4.78 -24.70 -15.20
N ASN A 231 -3.66 -25.43 -15.16
CA ASN A 231 -3.13 -26.12 -16.35
C ASN A 231 -4.08 -27.22 -16.86
N ALA A 232 -4.78 -27.91 -15.96
CA ALA A 232 -5.71 -28.98 -16.30
C ALA A 232 -7.06 -28.48 -16.82
N LEU A 233 -7.54 -27.34 -16.30
CA LEU A 233 -8.92 -26.87 -16.49
C LEU A 233 -9.05 -25.75 -17.53
N LEU A 234 -8.00 -24.93 -17.70
CA LEU A 234 -8.01 -23.80 -18.63
C LEU A 234 -7.49 -24.23 -20.01
N ASP A 235 -7.89 -23.49 -21.05
CA ASP A 235 -7.29 -23.63 -22.37
C ASP A 235 -5.83 -23.16 -22.37
N GLY A 236 -5.03 -23.63 -23.33
CA GLY A 236 -3.58 -23.39 -23.33
C GLY A 236 -3.17 -21.91 -23.32
N GLY A 237 -4.00 -21.01 -23.83
CA GLY A 237 -3.78 -19.57 -23.76
C GLY A 237 -3.93 -19.01 -22.35
N GLU A 238 -5.06 -19.29 -21.71
CA GLU A 238 -5.36 -18.84 -20.35
C GLU A 238 -4.50 -19.57 -19.29
N ALA A 239 -4.20 -20.85 -19.48
CA ALA A 239 -3.24 -21.59 -18.66
C ALA A 239 -1.86 -20.92 -18.68
N GLY A 240 -1.40 -20.48 -19.86
CA GLY A 240 -0.17 -19.72 -20.02
C GLY A 240 -0.19 -18.37 -19.31
N ARG A 241 -1.33 -17.65 -19.34
CA ARG A 241 -1.51 -16.41 -18.58
C ARG A 241 -1.45 -16.67 -17.08
N PHE A 242 -2.11 -17.71 -16.59
CA PHE A 242 -2.03 -18.08 -15.17
C PHE A 242 -0.62 -18.51 -14.75
N ALA A 243 0.14 -19.17 -15.62
CA ALA A 243 1.53 -19.53 -15.38
C ALA A 243 2.43 -18.28 -15.17
N VAL A 244 2.17 -17.18 -15.89
CA VAL A 244 2.82 -15.88 -15.64
C VAL A 244 2.43 -15.31 -14.28
N LEU A 245 1.13 -15.33 -13.93
CA LEU A 245 0.65 -14.90 -12.60
C LEU A 245 1.35 -15.65 -11.47
N SER A 246 1.46 -16.97 -11.61
CA SER A 246 2.11 -17.81 -10.61
C SER A 246 3.61 -17.55 -10.52
N THR A 247 4.29 -17.34 -11.65
CA THR A 247 5.71 -16.98 -11.66
C THR A 247 5.95 -15.66 -10.90
N LEU A 248 5.10 -14.65 -11.12
CA LEU A 248 5.15 -13.38 -10.39
C LEU A 248 4.83 -13.56 -8.89
N GLY A 249 3.77 -14.32 -8.57
CA GLY A 249 3.39 -14.62 -7.18
C GLY A 249 4.46 -15.41 -6.43
N GLY A 250 5.20 -16.28 -7.13
CA GLY A 250 6.34 -17.02 -6.61
C GLY A 250 7.41 -16.12 -5.99
N LEU A 251 7.60 -14.90 -6.51
CA LEU A 251 8.53 -13.91 -5.95
C LEU A 251 8.10 -13.43 -4.55
N ALA A 252 6.80 -13.17 -4.38
CA ALA A 252 6.23 -12.79 -3.08
C ALA A 252 6.31 -13.94 -2.07
N ALA A 253 5.96 -15.15 -2.51
CA ALA A 253 6.04 -16.36 -1.69
C ALA A 253 7.50 -16.67 -1.29
N PHE A 254 8.45 -16.42 -2.18
CA PHE A 254 9.88 -16.62 -1.96
C PHE A 254 10.44 -15.59 -0.97
N ALA A 255 10.13 -14.31 -1.11
CA ALA A 255 10.61 -13.25 -0.21
C ALA A 255 10.31 -13.55 1.27
N SER A 256 9.19 -14.22 1.55
CA SER A 256 8.77 -14.59 2.91
C SER A 256 9.34 -15.91 3.44
N THR A 257 9.99 -16.74 2.60
CA THR A 257 10.50 -18.09 3.01
C THR A 257 11.54 -18.06 4.11
N THR A 258 12.32 -16.98 4.22
CA THR A 258 13.40 -16.86 5.22
C THR A 258 12.89 -16.47 6.60
N VAL A 259 11.67 -15.91 6.70
CA VAL A 259 11.11 -15.36 7.92
C VAL A 259 10.87 -16.44 9.01
N PRO A 260 10.30 -17.63 8.71
CA PRO A 260 10.14 -18.70 9.70
C PRO A 260 11.47 -19.22 10.27
N LEU A 261 12.55 -19.23 9.49
CA LEU A 261 13.88 -19.69 9.92
C LEU A 261 14.46 -18.81 11.02
N VAL A 262 14.17 -17.50 10.97
CA VAL A 262 14.58 -16.53 12.00
C VAL A 262 13.69 -16.61 13.24
N LEU A 263 12.42 -17.01 13.07
CA LEU A 263 11.41 -17.08 14.13
C LEU A 263 11.59 -18.31 15.03
N LEU A 264 11.73 -19.51 14.45
CA LEU A 264 11.66 -20.78 15.19
C LEU A 264 12.62 -20.85 16.39
N PRO A 265 13.89 -20.39 16.29
CA PRO A 265 14.81 -20.36 17.42
C PRO A 265 14.38 -19.38 18.53
N ARG A 266 13.83 -18.22 18.16
CA ARG A 266 13.41 -17.17 19.11
C ARG A 266 12.10 -17.48 19.81
N ALA A 267 11.15 -18.09 19.10
CA ALA A 267 9.88 -18.52 19.66
C ALA A 267 10.07 -19.63 20.71
N ARG A 268 10.96 -20.61 20.46
CA ARG A 268 11.35 -21.62 21.45
C ARG A 268 12.03 -21.03 22.69
N ALA A 269 12.71 -19.89 22.54
CA ALA A 269 13.34 -19.17 23.64
C ALA A 269 12.35 -18.29 24.45
N GLY A 270 11.06 -18.29 24.11
CA GLY A 270 10.02 -17.57 24.87
C GLY A 270 9.89 -16.07 24.56
N ASP A 271 10.46 -15.58 23.45
CA ASP A 271 10.37 -14.18 23.05
C ASP A 271 8.96 -13.81 22.56
N ARG A 272 8.20 -13.10 23.41
CA ARG A 272 6.82 -12.63 23.12
C ARG A 272 6.73 -11.63 21.97
N GLY A 273 7.83 -10.99 21.54
CA GLY A 273 7.85 -10.01 20.45
C GLY A 273 8.22 -10.58 19.07
N ALA A 274 8.83 -11.77 19.04
CA ALA A 274 9.37 -12.37 17.81
C ALA A 274 8.28 -12.66 16.76
N LEU A 275 7.11 -13.13 17.20
CA LEU A 275 6.00 -13.47 16.30
C LEU A 275 5.43 -12.25 15.59
N GLY A 276 5.11 -11.19 16.34
CA GLY A 276 4.62 -9.95 15.74
C GLY A 276 5.66 -9.33 14.80
N ALA A 277 6.96 -9.49 15.10
CA ALA A 277 8.02 -9.01 14.24
C ALA A 277 8.11 -9.78 12.90
N ALA A 278 7.95 -11.09 12.94
CA ALA A 278 7.98 -11.96 11.78
C ALA A 278 6.72 -11.82 10.92
N VAL A 279 5.52 -11.78 11.54
CA VAL A 279 4.26 -11.51 10.84
C VAL A 279 4.33 -10.14 10.16
N GLY A 280 4.82 -9.12 10.88
CA GLY A 280 5.03 -7.80 10.32
C GLY A 280 6.00 -7.80 9.14
N ALA A 281 7.13 -8.52 9.24
CA ALA A 281 8.09 -8.63 8.13
C ALA A 281 7.48 -9.36 6.91
N ALA A 282 6.77 -10.46 7.12
CA ALA A 282 6.11 -11.20 6.04
C ALA A 282 5.01 -10.37 5.36
N ALA A 283 4.17 -9.68 6.13
CA ALA A 283 3.13 -8.79 5.61
C ALA A 283 3.72 -7.63 4.80
N VAL A 284 4.82 -7.06 5.30
CA VAL A 284 5.54 -5.96 4.67
C VAL A 284 6.19 -6.39 3.34
N LEU A 285 6.85 -7.56 3.31
CA LEU A 285 7.41 -8.13 2.08
C LEU A 285 6.33 -8.51 1.07
N GLY A 286 5.22 -9.08 1.54
CA GLY A 286 4.05 -9.38 0.71
C GLY A 286 3.45 -8.12 0.10
N LEU A 287 3.22 -7.07 0.91
CA LEU A 287 2.71 -5.79 0.43
C LEU A 287 3.68 -5.13 -0.56
N ALA A 288 4.98 -5.19 -0.30
CA ALA A 288 5.99 -4.66 -1.24
C ALA A 288 5.93 -5.38 -2.59
N ALA A 289 5.75 -6.71 -2.61
CA ALA A 289 5.60 -7.46 -3.86
C ALA A 289 4.29 -7.12 -4.59
N VAL A 290 3.18 -6.97 -3.87
CA VAL A 290 1.89 -6.52 -4.43
C VAL A 290 2.04 -5.15 -5.08
N LEU A 291 2.62 -4.20 -4.37
CA LEU A 291 2.88 -2.85 -4.89
C LEU A 291 3.79 -2.89 -6.11
N ALA A 292 4.88 -3.69 -6.07
CA ALA A 292 5.79 -3.83 -7.20
C ALA A 292 5.07 -4.32 -8.46
N VAL A 293 4.23 -5.36 -8.35
CA VAL A 293 3.50 -5.92 -9.50
C VAL A 293 2.35 -5.03 -9.96
N ALA A 294 1.61 -4.42 -9.04
CA ALA A 294 0.55 -3.45 -9.36
C ALA A 294 1.10 -2.20 -10.09
N MET A 295 2.40 -1.94 -9.96
CA MET A 295 3.10 -0.84 -10.61
C MET A 295 3.80 -1.21 -11.91
N MET A 296 3.90 -2.50 -12.27
CA MET A 296 4.57 -2.90 -13.50
C MET A 296 3.75 -2.41 -14.69
N PRO A 297 4.31 -1.56 -15.58
CA PRO A 297 3.64 -1.17 -16.80
C PRO A 297 3.28 -2.41 -17.63
N ARG A 298 2.16 -2.34 -18.35
CA ARG A 298 1.78 -3.36 -19.35
C ARG A 298 2.97 -3.73 -20.24
N ASP A 299 3.70 -2.72 -20.70
CA ASP A 299 4.87 -2.86 -21.58
C ASP A 299 6.04 -3.58 -20.89
N LEU A 300 6.19 -3.44 -19.57
CA LEU A 300 7.24 -4.15 -18.83
C LEU A 300 6.92 -5.64 -18.70
N ILE A 301 5.65 -6.00 -18.51
CA ILE A 301 5.22 -7.40 -18.48
C ILE A 301 5.30 -8.00 -19.89
N GLY A 302 4.90 -7.24 -20.91
CA GLY A 302 5.09 -7.58 -22.33
C GLY A 302 6.56 -7.81 -22.67
N ALA A 303 7.47 -6.94 -22.23
CA ALA A 303 8.91 -7.11 -22.44
C ALA A 303 9.50 -8.27 -21.64
N ALA A 304 8.98 -8.56 -20.44
CA ALA A 304 9.54 -9.57 -19.54
C ALA A 304 9.08 -11.00 -19.83
N PHE A 305 7.84 -11.19 -20.31
CA PHE A 305 7.27 -12.52 -20.59
C PHE A 305 6.87 -12.72 -22.05
N GLY A 306 6.79 -11.65 -22.84
CA GLY A 306 6.31 -11.61 -24.22
C GLY A 306 5.02 -10.78 -24.37
N GLU A 307 4.88 -10.04 -25.48
CA GLU A 307 3.75 -9.12 -25.75
C GLU A 307 2.37 -9.76 -25.56
N ARG A 308 2.24 -11.06 -25.85
CA ARG A 308 1.00 -11.84 -25.67
C ARG A 308 0.53 -11.95 -24.21
N TYR A 309 1.39 -11.65 -23.23
CA TYR A 309 1.07 -11.66 -21.79
C TYR A 309 0.95 -10.26 -21.19
N ALA A 310 1.04 -9.20 -21.99
CA ALA A 310 1.03 -7.83 -21.49
C ALA A 310 -0.26 -7.51 -20.70
N GLU A 311 -1.40 -8.09 -21.09
CA GLU A 311 -2.69 -7.91 -20.43
C GLU A 311 -2.84 -8.69 -19.11
N THR A 312 -1.92 -9.61 -18.82
CA THR A 312 -1.94 -10.42 -17.60
C THR A 312 -1.60 -9.61 -16.34
N GLY A 313 -1.00 -8.42 -16.48
CA GLY A 313 -0.61 -7.55 -15.36
C GLY A 313 -1.75 -7.11 -14.45
N ALA A 314 -2.92 -6.80 -15.02
CA ALA A 314 -4.09 -6.39 -14.24
C ALA A 314 -4.60 -7.51 -13.31
N LEU A 315 -4.40 -8.78 -13.71
CA LEU A 315 -4.80 -9.97 -12.95
C LEU A 315 -3.75 -10.40 -11.91
N ALA A 316 -2.54 -9.82 -11.95
CA ALA A 316 -1.42 -10.24 -11.11
C ALA A 316 -1.52 -9.75 -9.66
N VAL A 317 -2.18 -8.62 -9.42
CA VAL A 317 -2.38 -8.04 -8.08
C VAL A 317 -3.08 -9.01 -7.11
N PRO A 318 -4.27 -9.56 -7.39
CA PRO A 318 -4.94 -10.48 -6.46
C PRO A 318 -4.11 -11.74 -6.17
N TYR A 319 -3.42 -12.28 -7.19
CA TYR A 319 -2.60 -13.48 -7.02
C TYR A 319 -1.35 -13.21 -6.16
N VAL A 320 -0.64 -12.13 -6.42
CA VAL A 320 0.54 -11.72 -5.63
C VAL A 320 0.14 -11.38 -4.19
N ALA A 321 -1.04 -10.78 -4.00
CA ALA A 321 -1.60 -10.54 -2.67
C ALA A 321 -1.89 -11.87 -1.94
N ALA A 322 -2.41 -12.87 -2.64
CA ALA A 322 -2.59 -14.21 -2.10
C ALA A 322 -1.25 -14.80 -1.64
N MET A 323 -0.20 -14.70 -2.45
CA MET A 323 1.14 -15.18 -2.11
C MET A 323 1.81 -14.39 -0.97
N GLY A 324 1.50 -13.10 -0.84
CA GLY A 324 1.88 -12.28 0.32
C GLY A 324 1.20 -12.76 1.61
N LEU A 325 -0.11 -13.02 1.57
CA LEU A 325 -0.86 -13.59 2.68
C LEU A 325 -0.38 -15.00 3.04
N PHE A 326 -0.05 -15.81 2.03
CA PHE A 326 0.57 -17.12 2.24
C PHE A 326 1.88 -17.01 3.02
N GLY A 327 2.71 -16.00 2.74
CA GLY A 327 3.91 -15.70 3.53
C GLY A 327 3.61 -15.43 5.01
N VAL A 328 2.55 -14.68 5.30
CA VAL A 328 2.06 -14.45 6.67
C VAL A 328 1.55 -15.74 7.30
N ALA A 329 0.71 -16.49 6.61
CA ALA A 329 0.16 -17.76 7.07
C ALA A 329 1.27 -18.78 7.40
N ARG A 330 2.31 -18.85 6.58
CA ARG A 330 3.48 -19.71 6.81
C ARG A 330 4.17 -19.39 8.14
N VAL A 331 4.31 -18.10 8.49
CA VAL A 331 4.88 -17.67 9.77
C VAL A 331 3.97 -18.04 10.94
N LEU A 332 2.67 -17.77 10.83
CA LEU A 332 1.67 -18.08 11.87
C LEU A 332 1.60 -19.59 12.14
N LEU A 333 1.60 -20.40 11.08
CA LEU A 333 1.53 -21.84 11.18
C LEU A 333 2.81 -22.43 11.79
N ALA A 334 3.98 -21.97 11.33
CA ALA A 334 5.26 -22.38 11.90
C ALA A 334 5.35 -22.08 13.40
N HIS A 335 4.83 -20.93 13.83
CA HIS A 335 4.74 -20.60 15.25
C HIS A 335 3.84 -21.57 16.02
N ARG A 336 2.61 -21.81 15.53
CA ARG A 336 1.66 -22.72 16.17
C ARG A 336 2.23 -24.13 16.34
N ILE A 337 2.93 -24.65 15.34
CA ILE A 337 3.58 -25.97 15.43
C ILE A 337 4.68 -25.96 16.49
N ALA A 338 5.47 -24.89 16.55
CA ALA A 338 6.56 -24.76 17.50
C ALA A 338 6.09 -24.63 18.96
N THR A 339 4.93 -24.02 19.18
CA THR A 339 4.35 -23.80 20.53
C THR A 339 3.21 -24.75 20.88
N ALA A 340 2.88 -25.72 20.03
CA ALA A 340 1.79 -26.66 20.27
C ALA A 340 2.18 -27.69 21.36
N ASP A 341 1.53 -27.57 22.51
CA ASP A 341 1.55 -28.55 23.59
C ASP A 341 0.49 -29.63 23.33
N GLY A 342 0.95 -30.86 23.07
CA GLY A 342 0.10 -32.04 22.89
C GLY A 342 -0.20 -32.44 21.43
N ARG A 343 -0.58 -33.71 21.25
CA ARG A 343 -0.84 -34.33 19.93
C ARG A 343 -2.03 -33.68 19.21
N ARG A 344 -3.09 -33.32 19.94
CA ARG A 344 -4.31 -32.69 19.36
C ARG A 344 -4.02 -31.34 18.70
N ALA A 345 -3.25 -30.45 19.34
CA ALA A 345 -2.91 -29.15 18.78
C ALA A 345 -2.09 -29.25 17.49
N ARG A 346 -1.19 -30.25 17.39
CA ARG A 346 -0.42 -30.52 16.17
C ARG A 346 -1.27 -31.09 15.05
N VAL A 347 -2.23 -31.97 15.36
CA VAL A 347 -3.20 -32.49 14.37
C VAL A 347 -4.05 -31.36 13.81
N VAL A 348 -4.55 -30.44 14.65
CA VAL A 348 -5.33 -29.28 14.20
C VAL A 348 -4.49 -28.36 13.30
N ALA A 349 -3.20 -28.16 13.61
CA ALA A 349 -2.29 -27.37 12.77
C ALA A 349 -2.05 -27.99 11.39
N VAL A 350 -2.32 -29.27 11.16
CA VAL A 350 -2.22 -29.91 9.84
C VAL A 350 -3.60 -30.00 9.18
N ALA A 351 -4.63 -30.38 9.93
CA ALA A 351 -5.98 -30.61 9.42
C ALA A 351 -6.64 -29.33 8.89
N VAL A 352 -6.44 -28.18 9.54
CA VAL A 352 -7.04 -26.91 9.12
C VAL A 352 -6.49 -26.44 7.76
N PRO A 353 -5.15 -26.32 7.56
CA PRO A 353 -4.61 -26.03 6.23
C PRO A 353 -5.02 -27.08 5.18
N ALA A 354 -5.17 -28.35 5.55
CA ALA A 354 -5.54 -29.41 4.61
C ALA A 354 -7.00 -29.27 4.15
N ALA A 355 -7.91 -28.94 5.07
CA ALA A 355 -9.30 -28.64 4.74
C ALA A 355 -9.41 -27.42 3.82
N ILE A 356 -8.62 -26.37 4.08
CA ILE A 356 -8.56 -25.18 3.23
C ILE A 356 -8.00 -25.53 1.84
N ALA A 357 -6.98 -26.39 1.77
CA ALA A 357 -6.43 -26.86 0.49
C ALA A 357 -7.46 -27.63 -0.32
N ALA A 358 -8.19 -28.55 0.30
CA ALA A 358 -9.27 -29.28 -0.35
C ALA A 358 -10.40 -28.33 -0.83
N ALA A 359 -10.82 -27.38 0.01
CA ALA A 359 -11.84 -26.40 -0.34
C ALA A 359 -11.40 -25.50 -1.51
N GLN A 360 -10.14 -25.05 -1.53
CA GLN A 360 -9.58 -24.29 -2.64
C GLN A 360 -9.59 -25.11 -3.92
N ALA A 361 -9.13 -26.37 -3.89
CA ALA A 361 -9.12 -27.24 -5.06
C ALA A 361 -10.54 -27.46 -5.62
N LEU A 362 -11.52 -27.75 -4.76
CA LEU A 362 -12.92 -27.90 -5.14
C LEU A 362 -13.49 -26.61 -5.74
N ALA A 363 -13.19 -25.45 -5.15
CA ALA A 363 -13.62 -24.17 -5.68
C ALA A 363 -13.01 -23.84 -7.05
N ILE A 364 -11.74 -24.17 -7.27
CA ILE A 364 -11.08 -24.03 -8.57
C ILE A 364 -11.73 -24.94 -9.60
N VAL A 365 -12.00 -26.21 -9.26
CA VAL A 365 -12.68 -27.15 -10.16
C VAL A 365 -14.11 -26.69 -10.49
N ALA A 366 -14.84 -26.12 -9.51
CA ALA A 366 -16.23 -25.70 -9.70
C ALA A 366 -16.38 -24.34 -10.42
N TRP A 367 -15.47 -23.39 -10.19
CA TRP A 367 -15.64 -21.99 -10.62
C TRP A 367 -14.41 -21.37 -11.30
N GLY A 368 -13.28 -22.07 -11.40
CA GLY A 368 -12.03 -21.59 -11.98
C GLY A 368 -12.04 -21.58 -13.50
N THR A 369 -12.95 -20.82 -14.11
CA THR A 369 -13.13 -20.75 -15.57
C THR A 369 -12.14 -19.83 -16.30
N ASP A 370 -11.42 -18.98 -15.56
CA ASP A 370 -10.43 -18.04 -16.10
C ASP A 370 -9.34 -17.75 -15.04
N PRO A 371 -8.16 -17.22 -15.44
CA PRO A 371 -7.05 -16.96 -14.53
C PRO A 371 -7.38 -15.99 -13.39
N GLY A 372 -8.28 -15.02 -13.64
CA GLY A 372 -8.71 -14.04 -12.66
C GLY A 372 -9.51 -14.70 -11.54
N ARG A 373 -10.47 -15.58 -11.88
CA ARG A 373 -11.23 -16.35 -10.89
C ARG A 373 -10.35 -17.28 -10.07
N VAL A 374 -9.42 -17.99 -10.70
CA VAL A 374 -8.46 -18.84 -9.96
C VAL A 374 -7.64 -17.99 -8.98
N ALA A 375 -7.19 -16.80 -9.39
CA ALA A 375 -6.46 -15.89 -8.50
C ALA A 375 -7.29 -15.39 -7.32
N VAL A 376 -8.57 -15.06 -7.53
CA VAL A 376 -9.49 -14.65 -6.45
C VAL A 376 -9.78 -15.79 -5.49
N ILE A 377 -9.98 -17.02 -5.98
CA ILE A 377 -10.17 -18.22 -5.15
C ILE A 377 -8.93 -18.48 -4.30
N THR A 378 -7.73 -18.40 -4.89
CA THR A 378 -6.46 -18.52 -4.16
C THR A 378 -6.33 -17.41 -3.10
N LEU A 379 -6.68 -16.16 -3.41
CA LEU A 379 -6.68 -15.06 -2.45
C LEU A 379 -7.60 -15.33 -1.25
N ALA A 380 -8.83 -15.77 -1.51
CA ALA A 380 -9.80 -16.12 -0.47
C ALA A 380 -9.30 -17.28 0.42
N ALA A 381 -8.69 -18.31 -0.18
CA ALA A 381 -8.09 -19.42 0.56
C ALA A 381 -6.95 -18.96 1.48
N MET A 382 -6.05 -18.09 0.99
CA MET A 382 -4.95 -17.56 1.79
C MET A 382 -5.42 -16.62 2.90
N ALA A 383 -6.42 -15.78 2.63
CA ALA A 383 -7.05 -14.95 3.65
C ALA A 383 -7.71 -15.80 4.74
N THR A 384 -8.43 -16.85 4.35
CA THR A 384 -9.04 -17.82 5.27
C THR A 384 -7.99 -18.53 6.10
N LEU A 385 -6.87 -18.94 5.50
CA LEU A 385 -5.76 -19.57 6.21
C LEU A 385 -5.15 -18.61 7.25
N VAL A 386 -4.90 -17.35 6.90
CA VAL A 386 -4.44 -16.33 7.85
C VAL A 386 -5.47 -16.17 8.97
N ALA A 387 -6.76 -16.02 8.65
CA ALA A 387 -7.82 -15.88 9.64
C ALA A 387 -7.94 -17.10 10.58
N ALA A 388 -7.75 -18.32 10.08
CA ALA A 388 -7.82 -19.55 10.87
C ALA A 388 -6.55 -19.78 11.73
N THR A 389 -5.40 -19.27 11.28
CA THR A 389 -4.11 -19.39 11.97
C THR A 389 -3.77 -18.21 12.89
N ALA A 390 -4.45 -17.08 12.74
CA ALA A 390 -4.30 -15.88 13.56
C ALA A 390 -4.84 -15.94 15.01
N PRO A 391 -5.86 -16.74 15.38
CA PRO A 391 -6.37 -16.78 16.76
C PRO A 391 -5.24 -17.11 17.75
N GLY A 392 -5.04 -16.24 18.74
CA GLY A 392 -3.91 -16.31 19.68
C GLY A 392 -2.67 -15.50 19.27
N VAL A 393 -2.53 -15.15 17.98
CA VAL A 393 -1.55 -14.16 17.46
C VAL A 393 -2.16 -12.77 17.55
N VAL A 394 -2.57 -12.44 18.75
CA VAL A 394 -2.81 -11.07 19.12
C VAL A 394 -1.43 -10.43 19.14
N VAL A 395 -1.06 -9.61 18.12
CA VAL A 395 0.10 -8.72 18.25
C VAL A 395 -0.08 -8.05 19.60
N PRO A 396 0.78 -8.31 20.60
CA PRO A 396 0.54 -7.78 21.91
C PRO A 396 0.71 -6.27 21.76
N PHE A 397 -0.39 -5.52 21.65
CA PHE A 397 -0.59 -4.17 22.19
C PHE A 397 -0.34 -4.26 23.71
N PRO A 398 0.87 -4.03 24.21
CA PRO A 398 1.12 -4.02 25.64
C PRO A 398 0.85 -2.58 26.07
N LEU A 399 -0.41 -2.24 26.29
CA LEU A 399 -0.79 -0.86 26.64
C LEU A 399 -0.37 -0.45 28.06
N ARG A 400 0.22 -1.34 28.86
CA ARG A 400 0.51 -1.06 30.28
C ARG A 400 1.99 -1.07 30.68
N GLY A 401 2.95 -1.28 29.78
CA GLY A 401 4.33 -1.58 30.18
C GLY A 401 5.38 -0.45 30.13
N ALA A 402 5.17 0.63 29.38
CA ALA A 402 6.25 1.59 29.08
C ALA A 402 5.85 3.05 29.28
N LEU A 403 5.12 3.34 30.35
CA LEU A 403 4.53 4.67 30.60
C LEU A 403 5.36 5.60 31.48
N ALA A 404 6.55 5.21 31.91
CA ALA A 404 7.40 6.03 32.76
C ALA A 404 8.74 6.29 32.08
N ARG A 405 8.83 7.37 31.29
CA ARG A 405 10.08 8.13 31.14
C ARG A 405 9.76 9.53 30.62
N ARG A 406 9.63 10.49 31.54
CA ARG A 406 9.73 11.92 31.21
C ARG A 406 11.19 12.19 30.84
N ALA A 407 11.44 12.67 29.63
CA ALA A 407 12.71 13.31 29.30
C ALA A 407 12.72 14.70 29.98
N GLY A 408 13.71 14.93 30.84
CA GLY A 408 13.90 16.16 31.60
C GLY A 408 14.12 17.37 30.70
N GLY A 409 13.19 18.32 30.78
CA GLY A 409 13.27 19.65 30.21
C GLY A 409 12.18 20.50 30.85
N THR A 410 12.50 21.74 31.23
CA THR A 410 11.57 22.64 31.93
C THR A 410 10.33 22.92 31.06
N PRO A 411 9.10 22.73 31.57
CA PRO A 411 7.85 22.86 30.80
C PRO A 411 7.71 24.20 30.06
N ALA A 412 8.23 25.28 30.64
CA ALA A 412 8.12 26.64 30.10
C ALA A 412 8.84 26.82 28.75
N ARG A 413 10.07 26.31 28.60
CA ARG A 413 10.86 26.46 27.36
C ARG A 413 10.22 25.75 26.17
N VAL A 414 9.59 24.60 26.41
CA VAL A 414 8.89 23.84 25.36
C VAL A 414 7.59 24.54 24.97
N GLY A 415 6.86 25.11 25.94
CA GLY A 415 5.68 25.93 25.66
C GLY A 415 6.00 27.13 24.76
N LEU A 416 7.06 27.88 25.08
CA LEU A 416 7.52 29.00 24.26
C LEU A 416 7.96 28.56 22.85
N ALA A 417 8.65 27.42 22.72
CA ALA A 417 9.04 26.89 21.42
C ALA A 417 7.82 26.53 20.55
N VAL A 418 6.82 25.85 21.12
CA VAL A 418 5.58 25.53 20.40
C VAL A 418 4.85 26.81 20.01
N ALA A 419 4.72 27.78 20.92
CA ALA A 419 4.11 29.07 20.62
C ALA A 419 4.85 29.80 19.49
N GLY A 420 6.18 29.85 19.52
CA GLY A 420 7.00 30.42 18.46
C GLY A 420 6.81 29.73 17.11
N ILE A 421 6.74 28.40 17.08
CA ILE A 421 6.46 27.64 15.85
C ILE A 421 5.04 27.91 15.36
N THR A 422 4.05 28.02 16.25
CA THR A 422 2.66 28.34 15.89
C THR A 422 2.52 29.75 15.33
N VAL A 423 3.22 30.73 15.90
CA VAL A 423 3.27 32.11 15.35
C VAL A 423 3.95 32.11 13.99
N ALA A 424 5.09 31.43 13.83
CA ALA A 424 5.74 31.29 12.53
C ALA A 424 4.83 30.62 11.50
N ALA A 425 4.09 29.59 11.89
CA ALA A 425 3.12 28.90 11.05
C ALA A 425 1.96 29.82 10.61
N LEU A 426 1.48 30.69 11.50
CA LEU A 426 0.49 31.72 11.18
C LEU A 426 1.05 32.73 10.18
N VAL A 427 2.27 33.22 10.41
CA VAL A 427 2.93 34.17 9.49
C VAL A 427 3.09 33.57 8.10
N VAL A 428 3.61 32.34 7.99
CA VAL A 428 3.73 31.64 6.70
C VAL A 428 2.39 31.57 5.98
N ARG A 429 1.32 31.22 6.72
CA ARG A 429 -0.04 31.14 6.20
C ARG A 429 -0.54 32.50 5.70
N LEU A 430 -0.37 33.57 6.47
CA LEU A 430 -0.83 34.92 6.09
C LEU A 430 -0.03 35.54 4.95
N LEU A 431 1.22 35.10 4.71
CA LEU A 431 2.05 35.57 3.61
C LEU A 431 1.76 34.86 2.28
N SER A 432 1.21 33.65 2.31
CA SER A 432 0.74 32.94 1.12
C SER A 432 -0.52 33.60 0.58
N ASN A 433 -0.41 34.32 -0.55
CA ASN A 433 -1.55 34.97 -1.20
C ASN A 433 -1.82 34.35 -2.58
N ARG A 434 -3.05 33.88 -2.77
CA ARG A 434 -3.56 33.31 -4.03
C ARG A 434 -4.99 33.82 -4.23
N GLY A 435 -5.38 34.17 -5.45
CA GLY A 435 -6.78 34.51 -5.69
C GLY A 435 -7.72 33.34 -5.41
N ILE A 436 -8.96 33.62 -5.02
CA ILE A 436 -10.10 32.69 -5.01
C ILE A 436 -10.13 31.81 -6.26
N TRP A 437 -10.15 30.50 -6.01
CA TRP A 437 -10.36 29.46 -7.01
C TRP A 437 -11.84 29.12 -7.23
N LEU A 438 -12.16 28.35 -8.28
CA LEU A 438 -13.52 27.88 -8.63
C LEU A 438 -14.33 27.39 -7.42
N ASP A 439 -13.85 26.35 -6.75
CA ASP A 439 -14.59 25.75 -5.65
C ASP A 439 -14.76 26.69 -4.43
N GLU A 440 -13.81 27.62 -4.24
CA GLU A 440 -13.92 28.67 -3.22
C GLU A 440 -15.02 29.66 -3.60
N ALA A 441 -15.06 30.11 -4.86
CA ALA A 441 -16.07 31.03 -5.36
C ALA A 441 -17.49 30.45 -5.24
N THR A 442 -17.67 29.16 -5.53
CA THR A 442 -18.96 28.48 -5.32
C THR A 442 -19.33 28.45 -3.82
N SER A 443 -18.38 28.14 -2.94
CA SER A 443 -18.61 28.12 -1.49
C SER A 443 -19.00 29.51 -0.95
N ILE A 444 -18.36 30.57 -1.46
CA ILE A 444 -18.66 31.95 -1.10
C ILE A 444 -20.03 32.38 -1.62
N THR A 445 -20.38 32.02 -2.86
CA THR A 445 -21.68 32.32 -3.46
C THR A 445 -22.82 31.65 -2.68
N GLN A 446 -22.63 30.37 -2.30
CA GLN A 446 -23.57 29.66 -1.42
C GLN A 446 -23.69 30.32 -0.04
N ALA A 447 -22.58 30.80 0.52
CA ALA A 447 -22.56 31.45 1.83
C ALA A 447 -23.32 32.78 1.87
N GLN A 448 -23.58 33.41 0.72
CA GLN A 448 -24.40 34.64 0.60
C GLN A 448 -25.91 34.36 0.53
N MET A 449 -26.33 33.09 0.39
CA MET A 449 -27.75 32.73 0.36
C MET A 449 -28.40 32.86 1.74
N SER A 450 -29.73 32.89 1.79
CA SER A 450 -30.46 32.69 3.06
C SER A 450 -30.11 31.32 3.66
N LEU A 451 -30.20 31.16 4.98
CA LEU A 451 -29.84 29.89 5.63
C LEU A 451 -30.63 28.69 5.05
N GLY A 452 -31.92 28.88 4.78
CA GLY A 452 -32.76 27.88 4.13
C GLY A 452 -32.29 27.58 2.70
N GLY A 453 -31.96 28.62 1.92
CA GLY A 453 -31.45 28.47 0.56
C GLY A 453 -30.09 27.77 0.51
N LEU A 454 -29.20 28.05 1.46
CA LEU A 454 -27.93 27.34 1.61
C LEU A 454 -28.16 25.85 1.89
N LEU A 455 -28.98 25.52 2.90
CA LEU A 455 -29.24 24.13 3.27
C LEU A 455 -29.90 23.36 2.13
N ASP A 456 -30.84 23.97 1.41
CA ASP A 456 -31.47 23.38 0.24
C ASP A 456 -30.49 23.19 -0.92
N SER A 457 -29.65 24.20 -1.22
CA SER A 457 -28.59 24.09 -2.23
C SER A 457 -27.62 22.96 -1.90
N LEU A 458 -27.19 22.86 -0.64
CA LEU A 458 -26.31 21.77 -0.20
C LEU A 458 -26.98 20.41 -0.33
N ARG A 459 -28.28 20.28 -0.01
CA ARG A 459 -29.04 19.02 -0.15
C ARG A 459 -29.26 18.62 -1.61
N THR A 460 -29.38 19.56 -2.53
CA THR A 460 -29.85 19.26 -3.89
C THR A 460 -28.75 19.29 -4.94
N THR A 461 -27.68 20.06 -4.70
CA THR A 461 -26.67 20.33 -5.73
C THR A 461 -25.24 20.05 -5.32
N ASP A 462 -24.95 19.98 -4.01
CA ASP A 462 -23.61 19.76 -3.47
C ASP A 462 -23.40 18.29 -3.02
N VAL A 463 -22.15 17.93 -2.77
CA VAL A 463 -21.70 16.60 -2.31
C VAL A 463 -20.99 16.66 -0.96
N HIS A 464 -20.86 17.85 -0.36
CA HIS A 464 -20.13 18.05 0.88
C HIS A 464 -21.05 18.16 2.11
N PRO A 465 -20.56 17.76 3.30
CA PRO A 465 -21.23 18.02 4.57
C PRO A 465 -21.36 19.52 4.91
N PRO A 466 -22.36 19.91 5.72
CA PRO A 466 -22.73 21.31 5.88
C PRO A 466 -21.86 22.13 6.86
N LEU A 467 -21.04 21.53 7.73
CA LEU A 467 -20.41 22.25 8.83
C LEU A 467 -19.56 23.44 8.37
N HIS A 468 -18.70 23.23 7.37
CA HIS A 468 -17.84 24.29 6.84
C HIS A 468 -18.67 25.40 6.16
N HIS A 469 -19.70 25.03 5.39
CA HIS A 469 -20.55 26.00 4.71
C HIS A 469 -21.38 26.84 5.71
N LEU A 470 -21.83 26.23 6.82
CA LEU A 470 -22.50 26.97 7.90
C LEU A 470 -21.57 27.97 8.59
N MET A 471 -20.29 27.63 8.75
CA MET A 471 -19.29 28.58 9.27
C MET A 471 -19.07 29.75 8.29
N LEU A 472 -18.95 29.46 6.99
CA LEU A 472 -18.83 30.51 5.97
C LEU A 472 -20.07 31.39 5.91
N TRP A 473 -21.26 30.80 5.98
CA TRP A 473 -22.53 31.53 6.01
C TRP A 473 -22.59 32.52 7.16
N ALA A 474 -22.26 32.06 8.37
CA ALA A 474 -22.23 32.92 9.55
C ALA A 474 -21.24 34.08 9.39
N LEU A 475 -20.06 33.83 8.83
CA LEU A 475 -19.05 34.86 8.59
C LEU A 475 -19.47 35.83 7.47
N ALA A 476 -20.04 35.33 6.37
CA ALA A 476 -20.50 36.15 5.26
C ALA A 476 -21.54 37.19 5.72
N HIS A 477 -22.46 36.76 6.59
CA HIS A 477 -23.55 37.59 7.10
C HIS A 477 -23.17 38.49 8.29
N THR A 478 -22.00 38.29 8.90
CA THR A 478 -21.56 39.09 10.07
C THR A 478 -20.32 39.95 9.82
N ALA A 479 -19.41 39.50 8.95
CA ALA A 479 -18.12 40.11 8.67
C ALA A 479 -17.85 40.32 7.17
N GLY A 480 -18.77 39.94 6.29
CA GLY A 480 -18.66 40.11 4.84
C GLY A 480 -17.91 38.98 4.13
N THR A 481 -17.66 39.14 2.83
CA THR A 481 -17.18 38.07 1.92
C THR A 481 -15.80 38.32 1.33
N SER A 482 -14.97 39.13 2.00
CA SER A 482 -13.58 39.32 1.59
C SER A 482 -12.81 38.01 1.70
N GLU A 483 -11.78 37.84 0.86
CA GLU A 483 -10.96 36.61 0.84
C GLU A 483 -10.40 36.27 2.23
N PHE A 484 -9.95 37.30 2.96
CA PHE A 484 -9.42 37.15 4.31
C PHE A 484 -10.46 36.56 5.28
N VAL A 485 -11.70 37.08 5.27
CA VAL A 485 -12.77 36.62 6.16
C VAL A 485 -13.20 35.20 5.78
N MET A 486 -13.36 34.92 4.48
CA MET A 486 -13.80 33.61 4.00
C MET A 486 -12.75 32.51 4.19
N ARG A 487 -11.46 32.85 4.24
CA ARG A 487 -10.38 31.90 4.53
C ARG A 487 -10.07 31.76 6.02
N ALA A 488 -10.59 32.66 6.87
CA ALA A 488 -10.30 32.67 8.30
C ALA A 488 -10.53 31.30 8.99
N PRO A 489 -11.63 30.55 8.74
CA PRO A 489 -11.80 29.22 9.32
C PRO A 489 -10.63 28.26 9.02
N SER A 490 -10.17 28.24 7.77
CA SER A 490 -9.08 27.37 7.31
C SER A 490 -7.73 27.81 7.85
N VAL A 491 -7.46 29.12 7.87
CA VAL A 491 -6.22 29.68 8.44
C VAL A 491 -6.11 29.37 9.92
N VAL A 492 -7.20 29.57 10.67
CA VAL A 492 -7.28 29.26 12.10
C VAL A 492 -7.11 27.76 12.32
N ALA A 493 -7.81 26.91 11.56
CA ALA A 493 -7.71 25.47 11.69
C ALA A 493 -6.30 24.94 11.38
N GLY A 494 -5.71 25.41 10.28
CA GLY A 494 -4.36 25.06 9.86
C GLY A 494 -3.27 25.55 10.81
N THR A 495 -3.47 26.70 11.46
CA THR A 495 -2.58 27.21 12.50
C THR A 495 -2.73 26.39 13.79
N ALA A 496 -3.96 26.06 14.20
CA ALA A 496 -4.26 25.22 15.37
C ALA A 496 -3.82 23.76 15.19
N LEU A 497 -3.67 23.29 13.95
CA LEU A 497 -3.13 21.97 13.63
C LEU A 497 -1.69 21.81 14.12
N VAL A 498 -0.88 22.86 14.12
CA VAL A 498 0.53 22.82 14.56
C VAL A 498 0.68 22.43 16.04
N PRO A 499 0.04 23.09 17.01
CA PRO A 499 0.07 22.65 18.40
C PRO A 499 -0.65 21.31 18.60
N ALA A 500 -1.65 20.96 17.77
CA ALA A 500 -2.29 19.64 17.80
C ALA A 500 -1.29 18.53 17.39
N LEU A 501 -0.49 18.73 16.34
CA LEU A 501 0.59 17.82 15.92
C LEU A 501 1.62 17.63 17.04
N TYR A 502 2.06 18.72 17.67
CA TYR A 502 2.94 18.65 18.84
C TYR A 502 2.32 17.78 19.94
N ALA A 503 1.08 18.07 20.32
CA ALA A 503 0.38 17.39 21.40
C ALA A 503 0.21 15.89 21.11
N THR A 504 -0.15 15.54 19.87
CA THR A 504 -0.31 14.15 19.42
C THR A 504 1.02 13.42 19.43
N ALA A 505 2.06 13.92 18.77
CA ALA A 505 3.36 13.25 18.76
C ALA A 505 4.00 13.15 20.16
N ALA A 506 3.82 14.15 21.02
CA ALA A 506 4.30 14.11 22.40
C ALA A 506 3.55 13.09 23.28
N GLU A 507 2.25 12.87 23.00
CA GLU A 507 1.42 11.88 23.68
C GLU A 507 1.73 10.45 23.18
N VAL A 508 2.01 10.29 21.88
CA VAL A 508 2.39 9.00 21.28
C VAL A 508 3.79 8.58 21.72
N TRP A 509 4.78 9.46 21.55
CA TRP A 509 6.21 9.16 21.71
C TRP A 509 6.88 10.02 22.78
N ASP A 510 7.25 11.25 22.44
CA ASP A 510 7.97 12.18 23.32
C ASP A 510 7.95 13.62 22.78
N ARG A 511 8.39 14.58 23.61
CA ARG A 511 8.40 16.01 23.26
C ARG A 511 9.29 16.35 22.06
N ARG A 512 10.33 15.57 21.77
CA ARG A 512 11.20 15.83 20.61
C ARG A 512 10.47 15.49 19.32
N ALA A 513 9.78 14.35 19.30
CA ALA A 513 8.88 14.00 18.20
C ALA A 513 7.76 15.05 18.07
N GLY A 514 7.23 15.55 19.19
CA GLY A 514 6.30 16.68 19.22
C GLY A 514 6.82 17.93 18.52
N LEU A 515 7.99 18.41 18.91
CA LEU A 515 8.59 19.62 18.32
C LEU A 515 8.94 19.41 16.84
N ALA A 516 9.45 18.23 16.47
CA ALA A 516 9.71 17.88 15.08
C ALA A 516 8.42 17.88 14.23
N ALA A 517 7.33 17.29 14.74
CA ALA A 517 6.05 17.26 14.04
C ALA A 517 5.44 18.66 13.87
N ALA A 518 5.52 19.51 14.90
CA ALA A 518 5.07 20.89 14.80
C ALA A 518 5.92 21.72 13.82
N ALA A 519 7.24 21.59 13.87
CA ALA A 519 8.14 22.28 12.96
C ALA A 519 7.91 21.86 11.50
N MET A 520 7.74 20.56 11.24
CA MET A 520 7.39 20.06 9.90
C MET A 520 6.01 20.55 9.46
N GLY A 521 4.98 20.46 10.31
CA GLY A 521 3.62 20.89 9.98
C GLY A 521 3.44 22.40 9.82
N ALA A 522 4.35 23.21 10.39
CA ALA A 522 4.35 24.65 10.22
C ALA A 522 4.62 25.07 8.76
N VAL A 523 5.49 24.31 8.09
CA VAL A 523 5.99 24.59 6.72
C VAL A 523 5.70 23.46 5.74
N ALA A 524 4.79 22.53 6.07
CA ALA A 524 4.44 21.45 5.16
C ALA A 524 3.54 22.00 4.04
N PRO A 525 3.94 21.87 2.76
CA PRO A 525 3.31 22.53 1.62
C PRO A 525 1.81 22.25 1.55
N PHE A 526 1.43 20.97 1.59
CA PHE A 526 0.03 20.56 1.59
C PHE A 526 -0.79 21.14 2.76
N LEU A 527 -0.20 21.22 3.97
CA LEU A 527 -0.87 21.79 5.14
C LEU A 527 -1.02 23.31 5.01
N VAL A 528 -0.03 24.00 4.43
CA VAL A 528 -0.07 25.44 4.16
C VAL A 528 -1.11 25.72 3.07
N TRP A 529 -1.06 24.97 1.97
CA TRP A 529 -1.96 25.13 0.81
C TRP A 529 -3.43 25.12 1.22
N TYR A 530 -3.85 24.07 1.93
CA TYR A 530 -5.23 23.91 2.39
C TYR A 530 -5.59 24.72 3.64
N SER A 531 -4.63 25.43 4.23
CA SER A 531 -4.93 26.48 5.22
C SER A 531 -5.40 27.78 4.54
N GLN A 532 -5.09 27.97 3.25
CA GLN A 532 -5.40 29.18 2.48
C GLN A 532 -6.56 29.02 1.50
N GLU A 533 -7.34 27.95 1.61
CA GLU A 533 -8.56 27.80 0.82
C GLU A 533 -9.78 28.02 1.70
N ALA A 534 -10.78 28.75 1.22
CA ALA A 534 -12.12 28.85 1.81
C ALA A 534 -12.90 27.52 1.61
N ARG A 535 -12.30 26.41 2.07
CA ARG A 535 -12.74 25.01 1.92
C ARG A 535 -12.48 24.22 3.20
N MET A 536 -13.18 23.10 3.36
CA MET A 536 -13.20 22.31 4.60
C MET A 536 -11.89 21.59 4.97
N TYR A 537 -10.91 21.53 4.07
CA TYR A 537 -9.75 20.63 4.21
C TYR A 537 -8.86 20.96 5.43
N GLY A 538 -8.68 22.24 5.77
CA GLY A 538 -7.96 22.66 6.97
C GLY A 538 -8.62 22.13 8.26
N LEU A 539 -9.95 22.26 8.37
CA LEU A 539 -10.73 21.72 9.48
C LEU A 539 -10.67 20.18 9.52
N PHE A 540 -10.76 19.54 8.35
CA PHE A 540 -10.70 18.09 8.21
C PHE A 540 -9.38 17.53 8.77
N MET A 541 -8.24 18.13 8.44
CA MET A 541 -6.93 17.76 8.97
C MET A 541 -6.81 17.98 10.50
N LEU A 542 -7.32 19.11 10.99
CA LEU A 542 -7.33 19.42 12.42
C LEU A 542 -8.14 18.40 13.21
N PHE A 543 -9.39 18.15 12.82
CA PHE A 543 -10.27 17.23 13.54
C PHE A 543 -9.78 15.79 13.47
N ALA A 544 -9.14 15.36 12.38
CA ALA A 544 -8.52 14.03 12.30
C ALA A 544 -7.39 13.87 13.33
N THR A 545 -6.57 14.92 13.47
CA THR A 545 -5.46 14.96 14.43
C THR A 545 -5.97 15.01 15.88
N LEU A 546 -7.02 15.81 16.15
CA LEU A 546 -7.64 15.91 17.47
C LEU A 546 -8.40 14.64 17.86
N ALA A 547 -9.08 13.98 16.93
CA ALA A 547 -9.72 12.69 17.16
C ALA A 547 -8.69 11.64 17.57
N LEU A 548 -7.56 11.58 16.86
CA LEU A 548 -6.45 10.69 17.24
C LEU A 548 -5.87 11.03 18.63
N LEU A 549 -5.67 12.31 18.92
CA LEU A 549 -5.23 12.77 20.25
C LEU A 549 -6.21 12.36 21.36
N GLY A 550 -7.50 12.58 21.15
CA GLY A 550 -8.59 12.20 22.05
C GLY A 550 -8.58 10.70 22.30
N GLN A 551 -8.49 9.88 21.24
CA GLN A 551 -8.40 8.43 21.36
C GLN A 551 -7.18 7.99 22.17
N LEU A 552 -6.00 8.53 21.89
CA LEU A 552 -4.77 8.18 22.60
C LEU A 552 -4.85 8.52 24.09
N ARG A 553 -5.43 9.68 24.43
CA ARG A 553 -5.63 10.08 25.82
C ARG A 553 -6.72 9.25 26.50
N ALA A 554 -7.81 8.94 25.82
CA ALA A 554 -8.88 8.09 26.33
C ALA A 554 -8.36 6.70 26.68
N LEU A 555 -7.53 6.10 25.80
CA LEU A 555 -6.88 4.81 26.04
C LEU A 555 -5.87 4.85 27.19
N ARG A 556 -5.19 5.98 27.43
CA ARG A 556 -4.17 6.08 28.49
C ARG A 556 -4.72 6.52 29.85
N ARG A 557 -5.54 7.57 29.87
CA ARG A 557 -6.02 8.28 31.07
C ARG A 557 -7.45 7.90 31.42
N GLY A 558 -8.27 7.58 30.41
CA GLY A 558 -9.68 7.19 30.60
C GLY A 558 -10.58 8.29 31.18
N ARG A 559 -10.20 9.58 31.13
CA ARG A 559 -11.03 10.65 31.71
C ARG A 559 -12.20 11.00 30.79
N PRO A 560 -13.36 11.42 31.32
CA PRO A 560 -14.52 11.82 30.51
C PRO A 560 -14.18 12.90 29.47
N ALA A 561 -13.32 13.86 29.82
CA ALA A 561 -12.87 14.91 28.90
C ALA A 561 -12.10 14.37 27.68
N ASP A 562 -11.36 13.27 27.84
CA ASP A 562 -10.62 12.67 26.72
C ASP A 562 -11.57 11.94 25.75
N TRP A 563 -12.61 11.30 26.29
CA TRP A 563 -13.70 10.71 25.49
C TRP A 563 -14.56 11.77 24.81
N ALA A 564 -14.87 12.87 25.50
CA ALA A 564 -15.59 14.01 24.94
C ALA A 564 -14.80 14.65 23.79
N LEU A 565 -13.48 14.85 23.96
CA LEU A 565 -12.59 15.32 22.89
C LEU A 565 -12.63 14.38 21.69
N TYR A 566 -12.54 13.06 21.92
CA TYR A 566 -12.62 12.07 20.84
C TYR A 566 -13.96 12.16 20.09
N VAL A 567 -15.08 12.08 20.81
CA VAL A 567 -16.42 12.10 20.19
C VAL A 567 -16.67 13.40 19.45
N ALA A 568 -16.37 14.55 20.06
CA ALA A 568 -16.58 15.86 19.43
C ALA A 568 -15.71 16.04 18.19
N ALA A 569 -14.42 15.69 18.26
CA ALA A 569 -13.52 15.79 17.11
C ALA A 569 -13.89 14.81 16.00
N SER A 570 -14.26 13.56 16.32
CA SER A 570 -14.71 12.57 15.34
C SER A 570 -16.04 12.92 14.70
N ALA A 571 -16.99 13.51 15.45
CA ALA A 571 -18.22 14.02 14.86
C ALA A 571 -17.93 15.20 13.93
N ALA A 572 -17.18 16.21 14.41
CA ALA A 572 -16.79 17.36 13.59
C ALA A 572 -16.04 16.94 12.32
N LEU A 573 -15.16 15.93 12.42
CA LEU A 573 -14.45 15.36 11.27
C LEU A 573 -15.41 14.90 10.17
N VAL A 574 -16.42 14.09 10.49
CA VAL A 574 -17.39 13.57 9.52
C VAL A 574 -18.32 14.68 9.02
N TRP A 575 -18.71 15.61 9.91
CA TRP A 575 -19.49 16.79 9.57
C TRP A 575 -18.75 17.80 8.69
N THR A 576 -17.42 17.71 8.57
CA THR A 576 -16.64 18.46 7.57
C THR A 576 -16.47 17.72 6.25
N GLN A 577 -16.24 16.40 6.30
CA GLN A 577 -15.99 15.59 5.11
C GLN A 577 -16.40 14.13 5.36
N TYR A 578 -17.22 13.56 4.46
CA TYR A 578 -17.79 12.22 4.63
C TYR A 578 -16.74 11.12 4.77
N PHE A 579 -15.61 11.24 4.06
CA PHE A 579 -14.49 10.29 4.15
C PHE A 579 -13.83 10.22 5.53
N GLY A 580 -14.12 11.18 6.42
CA GLY A 580 -13.77 11.10 7.84
C GLY A 580 -14.26 9.81 8.52
N VAL A 581 -15.36 9.21 8.03
CA VAL A 581 -15.91 7.96 8.54
C VAL A 581 -14.90 6.81 8.50
N LEU A 582 -13.99 6.80 7.52
CA LEU A 582 -12.97 5.76 7.39
C LEU A 582 -11.94 5.85 8.52
N VAL A 583 -11.52 7.07 8.87
CA VAL A 583 -10.61 7.30 10.00
C VAL A 583 -11.31 6.90 11.31
N VAL A 584 -12.55 7.33 11.51
CA VAL A 584 -13.35 6.96 12.69
C VAL A 584 -13.55 5.44 12.77
N GLY A 585 -13.80 4.76 11.65
CA GLY A 585 -13.94 3.30 11.60
C GLY A 585 -12.69 2.57 12.09
N VAL A 586 -11.50 3.00 11.65
CA VAL A 586 -10.21 2.46 12.14
C VAL A 586 -10.04 2.72 13.64
N GLN A 587 -10.40 3.91 14.11
CA GLN A 587 -10.32 4.27 15.52
C GLN A 587 -11.29 3.42 16.38
N GLN A 588 -12.53 3.22 15.93
CA GLN A 588 -13.50 2.37 16.63
C GLN A 588 -13.08 0.91 16.65
N ALA A 589 -12.49 0.39 15.57
CA ALA A 589 -11.90 -0.95 15.54
C ALA A 589 -10.75 -1.08 16.55
N ALA A 590 -9.88 -0.06 16.66
CA ALA A 590 -8.81 -0.05 17.66
C ALA A 590 -9.35 -0.03 19.09
N PHE A 591 -10.43 0.72 19.36
CA PHE A 591 -11.10 0.69 20.66
C PHE A 591 -11.74 -0.67 20.96
N ALA A 592 -12.40 -1.30 19.99
CA ALA A 592 -12.96 -2.64 20.14
C ALA A 592 -11.87 -3.65 20.52
N LEU A 593 -10.75 -3.65 19.78
CA LEU A 593 -9.59 -4.49 20.08
C LEU A 593 -8.99 -4.22 21.47
N ALA A 594 -8.99 -2.95 21.91
CA ALA A 594 -8.55 -2.59 23.26
C ALA A 594 -9.54 -3.08 24.33
N ALA A 595 -10.85 -2.95 24.10
CA ALA A 595 -11.91 -3.38 25.01
C ALA A 595 -12.00 -4.91 25.14
N MET A 596 -11.67 -5.66 24.09
CA MET A 596 -11.53 -7.13 24.14
C MET A 596 -10.45 -7.58 25.13
N ARG A 597 -9.43 -6.74 25.37
CA ARG A 597 -8.32 -7.04 26.29
C ARG A 597 -8.50 -6.42 27.67
N ASP A 598 -9.09 -5.23 27.73
CA ASP A 598 -9.41 -4.54 28.97
C ASP A 598 -10.90 -4.20 28.99
N ARG A 599 -11.68 -5.09 29.62
CA ARG A 599 -13.14 -4.96 29.71
C ARG A 599 -13.60 -3.66 30.36
N ARG A 600 -12.73 -2.96 31.11
CA ARG A 600 -13.03 -1.63 31.68
C ARG A 600 -13.28 -0.58 30.60
N LEU A 601 -12.72 -0.76 29.41
CA LEU A 601 -12.92 0.14 28.26
C LEU A 601 -14.24 -0.13 27.51
N LEU A 602 -14.92 -1.25 27.78
CA LEU A 602 -16.14 -1.65 27.04
C LEU A 602 -17.25 -0.60 27.17
N ARG A 603 -17.61 -0.21 28.41
CA ARG A 603 -18.68 0.77 28.64
C ARG A 603 -18.34 2.15 28.04
N PRO A 604 -17.18 2.76 28.32
CA PRO A 604 -16.81 4.04 27.69
C PRO A 604 -16.77 3.98 26.16
N TRP A 605 -16.28 2.88 25.59
CA TRP A 605 -16.30 2.68 24.14
C TRP A 605 -17.72 2.60 23.59
N LEU A 606 -18.61 1.80 24.17
CA LEU A 606 -20.01 1.74 23.73
C LEU A 606 -20.73 3.08 23.87
N LEU A 607 -20.44 3.83 24.94
CA LEU A 607 -20.95 5.20 25.09
C LEU A 607 -20.42 6.12 23.98
N SER A 608 -19.15 5.99 23.59
CA SER A 608 -18.60 6.75 22.45
C SER A 608 -19.26 6.37 21.12
N VAL A 609 -19.59 5.10 20.91
CA VAL A 609 -20.34 4.62 19.72
C VAL A 609 -21.73 5.25 19.70
N ALA A 610 -22.46 5.18 20.82
CA ALA A 610 -23.81 5.74 20.93
C ALA A 610 -23.81 7.26 20.75
N ALA A 611 -22.85 7.97 21.36
CA ALA A 611 -22.73 9.41 21.24
C ALA A 611 -22.38 9.84 19.79
N LEU A 612 -21.51 9.09 19.11
CA LEU A 612 -21.21 9.33 17.69
C LEU A 612 -22.43 9.03 16.80
N ALA A 613 -23.13 7.92 17.02
CA ALA A 613 -24.34 7.59 16.27
C ALA A 613 -25.40 8.70 16.41
N LEU A 614 -25.61 9.21 17.63
CA LEU A 614 -26.52 10.32 17.89
C LEU A 614 -26.06 11.61 17.19
N ALA A 615 -24.77 11.95 17.29
CA ALA A 615 -24.21 13.15 16.67
C ALA A 615 -24.22 13.11 15.12
N LEU A 616 -24.21 11.91 14.53
CA LEU A 616 -24.19 11.71 13.08
C LEU A 616 -25.57 11.41 12.49
N ALA A 617 -26.59 11.12 13.30
CA ALA A 617 -27.93 10.79 12.82
C ALA A 617 -28.54 11.89 11.92
N PRO A 618 -28.48 13.19 12.25
CA PRO A 618 -28.99 14.24 11.37
C PRO A 618 -28.22 14.32 10.05
N LEU A 619 -26.91 14.10 10.10
CA LEU A 619 -26.06 14.09 8.91
C LEU A 619 -26.36 12.90 8.00
N ALA A 620 -26.70 11.74 8.56
CA ALA A 620 -27.08 10.57 7.77
C ALA A 620 -28.37 10.83 6.96
N ALA A 621 -29.37 11.48 7.56
CA ALA A 621 -30.57 11.92 6.84
C ALA A 621 -30.22 12.94 5.75
N PHE A 622 -29.40 13.93 6.08
CA PHE A 622 -28.94 14.94 5.12
C PHE A 622 -28.17 14.34 3.93
N ALA A 623 -27.28 13.38 4.18
CA ALA A 623 -26.51 12.67 3.16
C ALA A 623 -27.41 11.79 2.29
N HIS A 624 -28.49 11.24 2.85
CA HIS A 624 -29.49 10.51 2.09
C HIS A 624 -30.21 11.44 1.09
N ASP A 625 -30.65 12.62 1.55
CA ASP A 625 -31.29 13.61 0.67
C ASP A 625 -30.34 14.05 -0.46
N GLN A 626 -29.07 14.32 -0.13
CA GLN A 626 -28.01 14.60 -1.12
C GLN A 626 -27.85 13.49 -2.14
N PHE A 627 -27.83 12.24 -1.69
CA PHE A 627 -27.71 11.09 -2.57
C PHE A 627 -28.90 10.99 -3.52
N GLN A 628 -30.13 11.09 -3.00
CA GLN A 628 -31.36 11.01 -3.80
C GLN A 628 -31.45 12.13 -4.85
N ALA A 629 -31.08 13.37 -4.48
CA ALA A 629 -31.08 14.48 -5.42
C ALA A 629 -30.06 14.27 -6.56
N ASN A 630 -28.88 13.73 -6.23
CA ASN A 630 -27.87 13.42 -7.23
C ASN A 630 -28.28 12.28 -8.18
N GLU A 631 -28.90 11.21 -7.65
CA GLU A 631 -29.51 10.14 -8.44
C GLU A 631 -30.61 10.69 -9.36
N ALA A 632 -31.53 11.49 -8.82
CA ALA A 632 -32.61 12.11 -9.59
C ALA A 632 -32.09 13.05 -10.70
N ALA A 633 -30.95 13.70 -10.49
CA ALA A 633 -30.29 14.54 -11.50
C ALA A 633 -29.54 13.72 -12.58
N GLY A 634 -29.63 12.39 -12.56
CA GLY A 634 -28.91 11.49 -13.48
C GLY A 634 -27.40 11.49 -13.26
N ARG A 635 -26.93 12.02 -12.13
CA ARG A 635 -25.51 12.08 -11.76
C ARG A 635 -25.13 10.91 -10.86
N GLY A 636 -26.03 10.48 -9.97
CA GLY A 636 -25.77 9.44 -8.98
C GLY A 636 -24.47 9.69 -8.21
N PHE A 637 -23.65 8.66 -8.05
CA PHE A 637 -22.28 8.82 -7.56
C PHE A 637 -21.30 9.39 -8.60
N ASP A 638 -21.67 9.51 -9.88
CA ASP A 638 -20.80 9.89 -10.99
C ASP A 638 -20.67 11.42 -11.16
N GLN A 639 -20.48 12.15 -10.06
CA GLN A 639 -20.04 13.55 -10.11
C GLN A 639 -18.50 13.62 -10.14
N PRO A 640 -17.87 13.89 -11.30
CA PRO A 640 -16.42 14.08 -11.34
C PRO A 640 -16.01 15.30 -10.52
N SER A 641 -14.93 15.15 -9.75
CA SER A 641 -14.25 16.28 -9.13
C SER A 641 -13.82 17.25 -10.25
N GLN A 642 -14.32 18.49 -10.25
CA GLN A 642 -14.03 19.50 -11.28
C GLN A 642 -12.61 20.11 -11.17
N ALA A 643 -11.73 19.52 -10.35
CA ALA A 643 -10.39 20.03 -10.09
C ALA A 643 -9.37 19.60 -11.16
N GLY A 644 -9.50 20.17 -12.37
CA GLY A 644 -8.37 20.51 -13.23
C GLY A 644 -7.25 19.48 -13.42
N SER A 645 -7.55 18.19 -13.41
CA SER A 645 -6.56 17.13 -13.66
C SER A 645 -6.99 16.34 -14.87
N ASP A 646 -6.06 16.10 -15.80
CA ASP A 646 -6.27 15.18 -16.94
C ASP A 646 -6.80 13.81 -16.46
N VAL A 647 -6.42 13.39 -15.25
CA VAL A 647 -6.79 12.11 -14.63
C VAL A 647 -8.28 12.06 -14.22
N SER A 648 -8.83 13.13 -13.63
CA SER A 648 -10.26 13.19 -13.29
C SER A 648 -11.15 13.29 -14.54
N SER A 649 -10.59 13.74 -15.67
CA SER A 649 -11.30 13.82 -16.95
C SER A 649 -11.22 12.54 -17.80
N THR A 650 -10.25 11.65 -17.57
CA THR A 650 -10.00 10.48 -18.45
C THR A 650 -10.66 9.17 -18.01
N ARG A 651 -11.43 9.14 -16.90
CA ARG A 651 -12.00 7.89 -16.31
C ARG A 651 -10.97 6.76 -16.18
N THR A 652 -9.68 7.07 -16.11
CA THR A 652 -8.62 6.08 -16.01
C THR A 652 -8.57 5.56 -14.58
N GLN A 653 -8.55 4.24 -14.41
CA GLN A 653 -8.44 3.61 -13.08
C GLN A 653 -7.16 4.08 -12.38
N PRO A 654 -7.23 4.39 -11.07
CA PRO A 654 -6.11 4.96 -10.34
C PRO A 654 -4.98 3.93 -10.18
N GLY A 655 -4.03 3.91 -11.11
CA GLY A 655 -2.80 3.12 -10.94
C GLY A 655 -2.00 3.53 -9.71
N VAL A 656 -1.17 2.64 -9.18
CA VAL A 656 -0.34 2.91 -7.99
C VAL A 656 0.60 4.10 -8.19
N TYR A 657 0.99 4.43 -9.43
CA TYR A 657 1.70 5.67 -9.75
C TYR A 657 0.92 6.93 -9.31
N ILE A 658 -0.40 6.96 -9.51
CA ILE A 658 -1.27 8.05 -9.07
C ILE A 658 -1.34 8.07 -7.54
N ALA A 659 -1.42 6.90 -6.88
CA ALA A 659 -1.40 6.81 -5.42
C ALA A 659 -0.10 7.35 -4.82
N LEU A 660 1.06 6.99 -5.39
CA LEU A 660 2.35 7.49 -4.97
C LEU A 660 2.51 8.99 -5.25
N THR A 661 2.06 9.44 -6.41
CA THR A 661 2.07 10.87 -6.76
C THR A 661 1.21 11.66 -5.78
N ASN A 662 0.05 11.16 -5.39
CA ASN A 662 -0.80 11.75 -4.34
C ASN A 662 -0.10 11.77 -2.98
N VAL A 663 0.67 10.72 -2.62
CA VAL A 663 1.46 10.74 -1.37
C VAL A 663 2.58 11.75 -1.43
N VAL A 664 3.30 11.84 -2.55
CA VAL A 664 4.36 12.83 -2.76
C VAL A 664 3.78 14.23 -2.65
N TRP A 665 2.66 14.51 -3.34
CA TRP A 665 1.93 15.77 -3.24
C TRP A 665 1.46 16.06 -1.81
N ALA A 666 1.02 15.06 -1.05
CA ALA A 666 0.53 15.26 0.31
C ALA A 666 1.65 15.68 1.29
N ILE A 667 2.91 15.39 0.94
CA ILE A 667 4.08 15.68 1.77
C ILE A 667 4.86 16.89 1.24
N TRP A 668 5.16 16.90 -0.05
CA TRP A 668 6.00 17.90 -0.72
C TRP A 668 5.22 18.90 -1.59
N GLY A 669 3.92 18.76 -1.78
CA GLY A 669 3.11 19.75 -2.51
C GLY A 669 3.15 19.58 -4.03
N TYR A 670 2.52 20.52 -4.71
CA TYR A 670 2.45 20.56 -6.17
C TYR A 670 3.65 21.31 -6.76
N HIS A 671 4.33 20.65 -7.69
CA HIS A 671 5.46 21.24 -8.43
C HIS A 671 5.25 21.13 -9.93
N SER A 672 6.20 21.66 -10.70
CA SER A 672 6.26 21.43 -12.14
C SER A 672 6.21 19.93 -12.47
N ASN A 673 5.65 19.57 -13.63
CA ASN A 673 5.54 18.16 -14.05
C ASN A 673 6.89 17.43 -14.06
N GLY A 674 7.98 18.11 -14.44
CA GLY A 674 9.33 17.54 -14.44
C GLY A 674 9.86 17.27 -13.03
N THR A 675 9.67 18.21 -12.11
CA THR A 675 10.03 18.04 -10.68
C THR A 675 9.23 16.89 -10.07
N MET A 676 7.93 16.83 -10.35
CA MET A 676 7.06 15.77 -9.86
C MET A 676 7.48 14.39 -10.36
N ALA A 677 7.80 14.26 -11.65
CA ALA A 677 8.31 13.01 -12.21
C ALA A 677 9.62 12.58 -11.53
N ALA A 678 10.53 13.52 -11.26
CA ALA A 678 11.80 13.23 -10.58
C ALA A 678 11.60 12.77 -9.13
N ILE A 679 10.73 13.43 -8.36
CA ILE A 679 10.45 13.02 -6.97
C ILE A 679 9.74 11.66 -6.95
N THR A 680 8.73 11.46 -7.80
CA THR A 680 8.01 10.19 -7.89
C THR A 680 8.93 9.05 -8.34
N ALA A 681 9.93 9.30 -9.19
CA ALA A 681 10.93 8.30 -9.58
C ALA A 681 11.77 7.77 -8.40
N LEU A 682 11.82 8.49 -7.26
CA LEU A 682 12.49 8.04 -6.04
C LEU A 682 11.64 7.06 -5.20
N TRP A 683 10.46 6.65 -5.68
CA TRP A 683 9.57 5.74 -4.96
C TRP A 683 10.24 4.42 -4.49
N PRO A 684 11.20 3.78 -5.20
CA PRO A 684 11.82 2.55 -4.70
C PRO A 684 12.63 2.82 -3.42
N LEU A 685 13.28 4.00 -3.35
CA LEU A 685 13.99 4.46 -2.15
C LEU A 685 13.01 4.85 -1.04
N GLY A 686 11.88 5.48 -1.40
CA GLY A 686 10.79 5.77 -0.48
C GLY A 686 10.16 4.52 0.13
N LEU A 687 10.00 3.46 -0.67
CA LEU A 687 9.54 2.15 -0.22
C LEU A 687 10.60 1.52 0.68
N LEU A 688 11.86 1.42 0.26
CA LEU A 688 12.97 0.95 1.10
C LEU A 688 13.02 1.68 2.45
N LEU A 689 12.86 3.00 2.44
CA LEU A 689 12.77 3.82 3.65
C LEU A 689 11.54 3.44 4.49
N ALA A 690 10.34 3.33 3.92
CA ALA A 690 9.13 2.90 4.62
C ALA A 690 9.26 1.49 5.23
N LEU A 691 9.86 0.53 4.51
CA LEU A 691 10.13 -0.83 4.96
C LEU A 691 11.11 -0.85 6.13
N LEU A 692 12.18 -0.04 6.06
CA LEU A 692 13.12 0.14 7.15
C LEU A 692 12.45 0.82 8.36
N LEU A 693 11.56 1.80 8.12
CA LEU A 693 10.85 2.59 9.15
C LEU A 693 9.87 1.73 9.96
N LEU A 694 9.20 0.77 9.33
CA LEU A 694 8.33 -0.21 10.00
C LEU A 694 9.11 -1.24 10.84
N GLY A 695 10.39 -1.45 10.53
CA GLY A 695 11.26 -2.44 11.18
C GLY A 695 11.77 -2.04 12.57
N ARG A 696 11.82 -0.73 12.90
CA ARG A 696 12.39 -0.22 14.16
C ARG A 696 11.43 0.72 14.89
N GLY A 697 10.89 0.24 16.02
CA GLY A 697 10.07 1.07 16.92
C GLY A 697 8.57 0.72 16.93
N ARG A 698 8.26 -0.58 16.95
CA ARG A 698 6.90 -1.16 17.04
C ARG A 698 6.20 -0.88 18.37
N SER A 699 5.99 0.40 18.69
CA SER A 699 5.07 0.77 19.75
C SER A 699 3.65 0.62 19.20
N PRO A 700 2.68 0.11 19.99
CA PRO A 700 1.32 -0.03 19.51
C PRO A 700 0.67 1.30 19.14
N ARG A 701 1.12 2.40 19.75
CA ARG A 701 0.67 3.74 19.40
C ARG A 701 1.18 4.15 18.02
N THR A 702 2.43 3.81 17.68
CA THR A 702 2.96 3.98 16.31
C THR A 702 2.13 3.20 15.30
N LEU A 703 1.76 1.96 15.64
CA LEU A 703 0.92 1.12 14.77
C LEU A 703 -0.49 1.70 14.61
N LEU A 704 -1.07 2.30 15.66
CA LEU A 704 -2.35 2.98 15.56
C LEU A 704 -2.28 4.21 14.64
N VAL A 705 -1.25 5.05 14.79
CA VAL A 705 -1.01 6.20 13.89
C VAL A 705 -0.86 5.72 12.45
N ALA A 706 -0.05 4.68 12.23
CA ALA A 706 0.15 4.07 10.91
C ALA A 706 -1.14 3.46 10.35
N ALA A 707 -1.96 2.79 11.17
CA ALA A 707 -3.24 2.25 10.74
C ALA A 707 -4.23 3.35 10.34
N CYS A 708 -4.31 4.43 11.11
CA CYS A 708 -5.15 5.59 10.79
C CYS A 708 -4.67 6.32 9.53
N ALA A 709 -3.38 6.26 9.20
CA ALA A 709 -2.83 6.81 7.96
C ALA A 709 -3.05 5.87 6.76
N LEU A 710 -2.75 4.58 6.90
CA LEU A 710 -2.65 3.65 5.78
C LEU A 710 -3.98 2.98 5.44
N LEU A 711 -4.79 2.57 6.42
CA LEU A 711 -6.02 1.83 6.14
C LEU A 711 -7.07 2.67 5.40
N PRO A 712 -7.32 3.96 5.77
CA PRO A 712 -8.21 4.80 4.97
C PRO A 712 -7.66 5.06 3.57
N ALA A 713 -6.33 5.20 3.42
CA ALA A 713 -5.69 5.34 2.10
C ALA A 713 -5.96 4.13 1.21
N ILE A 714 -5.75 2.93 1.76
CA ILE A 714 -5.97 1.66 1.07
C ILE A 714 -7.45 1.49 0.73
N ALA A 715 -8.36 1.80 1.67
CA ALA A 715 -9.80 1.73 1.44
C ALA A 715 -10.23 2.65 0.28
N LEU A 716 -9.78 3.91 0.30
CA LEU A 716 -10.08 4.86 -0.76
C LEU A 716 -9.42 4.49 -2.10
N PHE A 717 -8.25 3.85 -2.10
CA PHE A 717 -7.64 3.29 -3.30
C PHE A 717 -8.55 2.25 -3.95
N PHE A 718 -9.04 1.27 -3.19
CA PHE A 718 -9.97 0.27 -3.71
C PHE A 718 -11.33 0.85 -4.11
N VAL A 719 -11.84 1.86 -3.39
CA VAL A 719 -13.03 2.60 -3.83
C VAL A 719 -12.74 3.34 -5.14
N GLY A 720 -11.53 3.88 -5.30
CA GLY A 720 -11.03 4.50 -6.53
C GLY A 720 -10.99 3.55 -7.72
N GLU A 721 -10.63 2.28 -7.53
CA GLU A 721 -10.67 1.27 -8.60
C GLU A 721 -12.09 1.07 -9.16
N LEU A 722 -13.10 1.17 -8.29
CA LEU A 722 -14.52 1.10 -8.68
C LEU A 722 -15.02 2.42 -9.27
N LYS A 723 -14.56 3.55 -8.71
CA LYS A 723 -15.01 4.91 -9.03
C LYS A 723 -13.78 5.86 -9.09
N PRO A 724 -13.09 5.95 -10.24
CA PRO A 724 -11.79 6.63 -10.36
C PRO A 724 -11.76 8.10 -9.90
N PHE A 725 -12.86 8.82 -10.07
CA PHE A 725 -12.97 10.23 -9.66
C PHE A 725 -13.05 10.45 -8.14
N LEU A 726 -13.24 9.39 -7.34
CA LEU A 726 -13.16 9.42 -5.87
C LEU A 726 -11.73 9.25 -5.35
N PHE A 727 -10.74 8.99 -6.22
CA PHE A 727 -9.34 8.85 -5.84
C PHE A 727 -8.55 10.15 -6.07
N GLU A 728 -8.93 11.21 -5.34
CA GLU A 728 -8.30 12.53 -5.42
C GLU A 728 -7.71 12.91 -4.07
N ILE A 729 -6.49 13.45 -4.08
CA ILE A 729 -5.66 13.71 -2.89
C ILE A 729 -6.35 14.51 -1.77
N ARG A 730 -7.27 15.43 -2.08
CA ARG A 730 -7.99 16.23 -1.07
C ARG A 730 -8.98 15.40 -0.25
N TYR A 731 -9.43 14.26 -0.77
CA TYR A 731 -10.18 13.27 0.01
C TYR A 731 -9.28 12.52 1.02
N PHE A 732 -7.97 12.51 0.77
CA PHE A 732 -6.94 11.97 1.66
C PHE A 732 -6.31 13.02 2.56
N ALA A 733 -6.80 14.27 2.57
CA ALA A 733 -6.14 15.35 3.28
C ALA A 733 -5.91 15.05 4.77
N ALA A 734 -6.83 14.33 5.43
CA ALA A 734 -6.67 13.86 6.82
C ALA A 734 -5.44 12.97 7.06
N LEU A 735 -4.86 12.37 6.02
CA LEU A 735 -3.68 11.51 6.12
C LEU A 735 -2.37 12.30 6.13
N ALA A 736 -2.34 13.50 5.56
CA ALA A 736 -1.16 14.36 5.52
C ALA A 736 -0.59 14.62 6.93
N PRO A 737 -1.38 15.12 7.93
CA PRO A 737 -0.85 15.32 9.28
C PRO A 737 -0.41 14.01 9.95
N LEU A 738 -1.06 12.87 9.67
CA LEU A 738 -0.66 11.57 10.22
C LEU A 738 0.68 11.09 9.66
N THR A 739 0.93 11.34 8.38
CA THR A 739 2.21 11.06 7.73
C THR A 739 3.32 11.96 8.29
N ILE A 740 3.04 13.24 8.55
CA ILE A 740 3.98 14.15 9.24
C ILE A 740 4.35 13.62 10.65
N LEU A 741 3.39 13.07 11.41
CA LEU A 741 3.68 12.44 12.70
C LEU A 741 4.63 11.24 12.54
N LEU A 742 4.46 10.41 11.51
CA LEU A 742 5.33 9.27 11.23
C LEU A 742 6.74 9.71 10.77
N LEU A 743 6.85 10.77 9.96
CA LEU A 743 8.13 11.37 9.57
C LEU A 743 8.88 11.98 10.77
N ALA A 744 8.16 12.67 11.66
CA ALA A 744 8.73 13.16 12.91
C ALA A 744 9.25 12.02 13.79
N ARG A 745 8.50 10.91 13.84
CA ARG A 745 8.95 9.70 14.54
C ARG A 745 10.17 9.05 13.89
N ALA A 746 10.21 9.00 12.56
CA ALA A 746 11.36 8.51 11.80
C ALA A 746 12.63 9.26 12.18
N ALA A 747 12.58 10.59 12.09
CA ALA A 747 13.72 11.47 12.38
C ALA A 747 14.24 11.32 13.81
N THR A 748 13.32 11.23 14.78
CA THR A 748 13.65 11.19 16.21
C THR A 748 13.97 9.79 16.75
N GLY A 749 13.46 8.74 16.10
CA GLY A 749 13.63 7.36 16.54
C GLY A 749 14.91 6.68 16.04
N TRP A 750 15.49 7.16 14.94
CA TRP A 750 16.62 6.53 14.26
C TRP A 750 17.98 7.13 14.58
N THR A 751 17.98 8.39 14.99
CA THR A 751 19.20 9.13 15.24
C THR A 751 19.69 8.82 16.65
N GLY A 752 20.85 8.18 16.77
CA GLY A 752 21.42 7.78 18.06
C GLY A 752 21.86 8.95 18.94
N GLY A 753 22.01 10.15 18.37
CA GLY A 753 22.46 11.36 19.06
C GLY A 753 21.59 12.58 18.76
N ARG A 754 21.51 13.52 19.72
CA ARG A 754 20.70 14.75 19.62
C ARG A 754 21.04 15.59 18.38
N VAL A 755 22.33 15.70 18.05
CA VAL A 755 22.80 16.45 16.88
C VAL A 755 22.26 15.84 15.58
N ALA A 756 22.34 14.53 15.43
CA ALA A 756 21.79 13.83 14.28
C ALA A 756 20.26 14.00 14.18
N THR A 757 19.55 13.95 15.32
CA THR A 757 18.10 14.23 15.35
C THR A 757 17.80 15.63 14.82
N VAL A 758 18.49 16.64 15.36
CA VAL A 758 18.30 18.04 14.96
C VAL A 758 18.65 18.24 13.49
N ALA A 759 19.76 17.67 13.01
CA ALA A 759 20.18 17.77 11.62
C ALA A 759 19.17 17.13 10.66
N VAL A 760 18.68 15.92 10.95
CA VAL A 760 17.66 15.24 10.12
C VAL A 760 16.34 15.99 10.17
N THR A 761 15.88 16.44 11.35
CA THR A 761 14.66 17.25 11.46
C THR A 761 14.81 18.57 10.72
N ALA A 762 15.93 19.27 10.84
CA ALA A 762 16.19 20.53 10.13
C ALA A 762 16.27 20.32 8.61
N ALA A 763 16.88 19.23 8.14
CA ALA A 763 16.90 18.88 6.72
C ALA A 763 15.50 18.60 6.18
N LEU A 764 14.68 17.85 6.92
CA LEU A 764 13.28 17.59 6.54
C LEU A 764 12.46 18.88 6.53
N VAL A 765 12.53 19.70 7.59
CA VAL A 765 11.85 21.00 7.66
C VAL A 765 12.32 21.92 6.53
N GLY A 766 13.62 21.98 6.26
CA GLY A 766 14.20 22.74 5.15
C GLY A 766 13.67 22.26 3.79
N SER A 767 13.59 20.95 3.57
CA SER A 767 13.03 20.39 2.33
C SER A 767 11.54 20.75 2.15
N LEU A 768 10.75 20.69 3.23
CA LEU A 768 9.34 21.07 3.20
C LEU A 768 9.15 22.58 2.98
N ALA A 769 10.01 23.40 3.58
CA ALA A 769 10.00 24.84 3.40
C ALA A 769 10.38 25.24 1.96
N VAL A 770 11.41 24.62 1.38
CA VAL A 770 11.78 24.80 -0.04
C VAL A 770 10.64 24.37 -0.94
N ALA A 771 10.00 23.23 -0.64
CA ALA A 771 8.90 22.73 -1.43
C ALA A 771 7.66 23.64 -1.35
N SER A 772 7.33 24.16 -0.16
CA SER A 772 6.27 25.17 0.01
C SER A 772 6.58 26.47 -0.74
N ALA A 773 7.84 26.92 -0.71
CA ALA A 773 8.26 28.11 -1.44
C ALA A 773 8.17 27.91 -2.96
N ASP A 774 8.57 26.73 -3.47
CA ASP A 774 8.41 26.39 -4.89
C ASP A 774 6.92 26.34 -5.26
N GLU A 775 6.08 25.68 -4.46
CA GLU A 775 4.64 25.54 -4.72
C GLU A 775 3.94 26.90 -4.89
N GLU A 776 4.30 27.90 -4.07
CA GLU A 776 3.71 29.25 -4.08
C GLU A 776 4.33 30.18 -5.13
N VAL A 777 5.64 30.09 -5.39
CA VAL A 777 6.36 31.06 -6.25
C VAL A 777 6.52 30.57 -7.70
N ASN A 778 6.59 29.26 -7.91
CA ASN A 778 6.88 28.69 -9.22
C ASN A 778 5.67 28.78 -10.16
N ARG A 779 5.71 29.74 -11.09
CA ARG A 779 4.65 29.94 -12.09
C ARG A 779 4.54 28.82 -13.13
N ALA A 780 5.49 27.88 -13.16
CA ALA A 780 5.38 26.65 -13.95
C ALA A 780 4.59 25.55 -13.22
N ASN A 781 4.19 25.77 -11.96
CA ASN A 781 3.26 24.91 -11.24
C ASN A 781 1.92 24.85 -12.01
N PRO A 782 1.49 23.66 -12.50
CA PRO A 782 0.27 23.54 -13.27
C PRO A 782 -0.99 23.85 -12.47
N ARG A 783 -0.90 23.95 -11.13
CA ARG A 783 -2.02 24.21 -10.22
C ARG A 783 -2.20 25.69 -9.85
N VAL A 784 -1.33 26.59 -10.29
CA VAL A 784 -1.45 28.04 -9.99
C VAL A 784 -2.23 28.74 -11.10
N TYR A 785 -3.42 29.25 -10.76
CA TYR A 785 -4.29 29.97 -11.69
C TYR A 785 -4.48 31.40 -11.21
N ASP A 786 -4.37 32.34 -12.13
CA ASP A 786 -4.42 33.77 -11.85
C ASP A 786 -5.66 34.39 -12.51
N PHE A 787 -6.83 34.07 -11.93
CA PHE A 787 -8.12 34.60 -12.37
C PHE A 787 -8.28 36.08 -11.99
N GLU A 788 -7.90 36.45 -10.77
CA GLU A 788 -7.91 37.83 -10.26
C GLU A 788 -7.14 38.76 -11.21
N GLY A 789 -5.86 38.44 -11.51
CA GLY A 789 -5.02 39.28 -12.35
C GLY A 789 -5.44 39.34 -13.82
N ALA A 790 -6.22 38.36 -14.29
CA ALA A 790 -6.85 38.37 -15.61
C ALA A 790 -8.12 39.23 -15.62
N LEU A 791 -9.03 39.02 -14.67
CA LEU A 791 -10.31 39.73 -14.59
C LEU A 791 -10.13 41.19 -14.20
N ALA A 792 -9.24 41.52 -13.26
CA ALA A 792 -8.92 42.90 -12.91
C ALA A 792 -8.32 43.68 -14.09
N ARG A 793 -7.64 42.99 -15.02
CA ARG A 793 -7.17 43.61 -16.27
C ARG A 793 -8.33 43.87 -17.23
N ILE A 794 -9.20 42.87 -17.43
CA ILE A 794 -10.39 43.02 -18.29
C ILE A 794 -11.27 44.15 -17.76
N GLU A 795 -11.52 44.21 -16.45
CA GLU A 795 -12.34 45.23 -15.81
C GLU A 795 -11.82 46.65 -16.02
N ARG A 796 -10.49 46.85 -15.90
CA ARG A 796 -9.86 48.16 -16.20
C ARG A 796 -9.96 48.56 -17.67
N GLU A 797 -10.00 47.59 -18.56
CA GLU A 797 -10.00 47.84 -20.00
C GLU A 797 -11.41 47.94 -20.57
N ALA A 798 -12.38 47.20 -20.03
CA ALA A 798 -13.74 47.09 -20.56
C ALA A 798 -14.51 48.42 -20.50
N ARG A 799 -15.33 48.66 -21.52
CA ARG A 799 -16.21 49.83 -21.63
C ARG A 799 -17.68 49.40 -21.63
N PRO A 800 -18.63 50.31 -21.34
CA PRO A 800 -20.05 50.03 -21.52
C PRO A 800 -20.35 49.50 -22.93
N GLY A 801 -20.95 48.30 -23.02
CA GLY A 801 -21.23 47.61 -24.28
C GLY A 801 -20.22 46.52 -24.69
N ASP A 802 -19.08 46.41 -23.99
CA ASP A 802 -18.15 45.29 -24.14
C ASP A 802 -18.73 43.99 -23.51
N LEU A 803 -18.34 42.82 -24.02
CA LEU A 803 -18.83 41.51 -23.61
C LEU A 803 -17.67 40.60 -23.18
N VAL A 804 -17.82 39.90 -22.06
CA VAL A 804 -16.87 38.86 -21.62
C VAL A 804 -17.47 37.47 -21.82
N LEU A 805 -16.83 36.68 -22.67
CA LEU A 805 -17.13 35.27 -22.86
C LEU A 805 -16.10 34.44 -22.09
N TYR A 806 -16.55 33.48 -21.28
CA TYR A 806 -15.64 32.62 -20.53
C TYR A 806 -15.88 31.14 -20.77
N GLN A 807 -14.80 30.36 -20.78
CA GLN A 807 -14.83 28.90 -20.85
C GLN A 807 -13.75 28.36 -19.90
N PRO A 808 -14.07 27.36 -19.06
CA PRO A 808 -15.33 26.61 -18.93
C PRO A 808 -16.51 27.37 -18.32
N LYS A 809 -17.74 26.87 -18.53
CA LYS A 809 -18.99 27.48 -18.01
C LYS A 809 -19.04 27.61 -16.48
N TYR A 810 -18.31 26.75 -15.77
CA TYR A 810 -18.23 26.76 -14.31
C TYR A 810 -17.30 27.86 -13.76
N LEU A 811 -16.68 28.69 -14.62
CA LEU A 811 -16.02 29.93 -14.19
C LEU A 811 -17.00 31.03 -13.78
N ARG A 812 -18.32 30.83 -13.95
CA ARG A 812 -19.35 31.82 -13.61
C ARG A 812 -19.13 32.44 -12.23
N ASP A 813 -19.03 31.61 -11.19
CA ASP A 813 -18.94 32.10 -9.81
C ASP A 813 -17.65 32.89 -9.57
N VAL A 814 -16.55 32.54 -10.26
CA VAL A 814 -15.27 33.29 -10.21
C VAL A 814 -15.40 34.65 -10.87
N VAL A 815 -16.04 34.70 -12.06
CA VAL A 815 -16.27 35.97 -12.78
C VAL A 815 -17.18 36.88 -11.97
N THR A 816 -18.28 36.35 -11.42
CA THR A 816 -19.20 37.10 -10.56
C THR A 816 -18.50 37.64 -9.31
N TYR A 817 -17.58 36.88 -8.72
CA TYR A 817 -16.87 37.32 -7.52
C TYR A 817 -15.90 38.48 -7.79
N TYR A 818 -15.07 38.36 -8.82
CA TYR A 818 -14.01 39.36 -9.10
C TYR A 818 -14.46 40.54 -9.93
N ALA A 819 -15.47 40.36 -10.78
CA ALA A 819 -15.90 41.38 -11.71
C ALA A 819 -17.44 41.34 -11.88
N PRO A 820 -18.20 41.62 -10.81
CA PRO A 820 -19.66 41.52 -10.81
C PRO A 820 -20.34 42.46 -11.81
N ASP A 821 -19.68 43.57 -12.14
CA ASP A 821 -20.21 44.61 -13.04
C ASP A 821 -19.94 44.33 -14.53
N LEU A 822 -19.11 43.33 -14.84
CA LEU A 822 -18.84 42.95 -16.23
C LEU A 822 -20.04 42.20 -16.83
N HIS A 823 -20.43 42.59 -18.03
CA HIS A 823 -21.40 41.83 -18.81
C HIS A 823 -20.74 40.55 -19.32
N ALA A 824 -20.91 39.46 -18.58
CA ALA A 824 -20.24 38.18 -18.81
C ALA A 824 -21.22 37.02 -19.02
N ARG A 825 -20.90 36.10 -19.94
CA ARG A 825 -21.65 34.85 -20.15
C ARG A 825 -20.76 33.69 -20.61
N PRO A 826 -21.14 32.42 -20.38
CA PRO A 826 -20.37 31.27 -20.84
C PRO A 826 -20.20 31.28 -22.36
N LEU A 827 -19.06 30.80 -22.89
CA LEU A 827 -18.80 30.77 -24.33
C LEU A 827 -19.77 29.83 -25.09
N GLN A 828 -20.21 28.74 -24.44
CA GLN A 828 -21.19 27.81 -25.01
C GLN A 828 -22.56 28.50 -25.24
N GLY A 829 -23.02 28.56 -26.49
CA GLY A 829 -24.31 29.16 -26.88
C GLY A 829 -24.35 30.69 -26.87
N ALA A 830 -23.25 31.37 -26.53
CA ALA A 830 -23.24 32.83 -26.39
C ALA A 830 -23.07 33.62 -27.69
N LEU A 831 -22.77 32.95 -28.80
CA LEU A 831 -22.68 33.59 -30.12
C LEU A 831 -24.05 33.70 -30.82
N ASP A 832 -25.10 33.08 -30.24
CA ASP A 832 -26.47 33.10 -30.78
C ASP A 832 -27.30 34.30 -30.29
N GLY A 833 -26.77 35.12 -29.36
CA GLY A 833 -27.43 36.30 -28.80
C GLY A 833 -26.82 37.62 -29.29
N PRO A 834 -27.58 38.74 -29.31
CA PRO A 834 -27.10 40.01 -29.84
C PRO A 834 -25.84 40.48 -29.10
N VAL A 835 -24.78 40.75 -29.86
CA VAL A 835 -23.58 41.46 -29.39
C VAL A 835 -23.59 42.83 -30.05
N ALA A 836 -23.42 43.90 -29.27
CA ALA A 836 -23.38 45.25 -29.83
C ALA A 836 -22.31 45.33 -30.95
N PRO A 837 -22.64 45.87 -32.14
CA PRO A 837 -21.71 45.90 -33.28
C PRO A 837 -20.39 46.65 -32.99
N ALA A 838 -20.40 47.59 -32.04
CA ALA A 838 -19.24 48.45 -31.75
C ALA A 838 -18.45 48.07 -30.48
N GLY A 839 -18.98 47.19 -29.62
CA GLY A 839 -18.33 46.79 -28.36
C GLY A 839 -17.30 45.67 -28.57
N ARG A 840 -16.22 45.63 -27.79
CA ARG A 840 -15.20 44.57 -27.83
C ARG A 840 -15.71 43.28 -27.18
N VAL A 841 -15.16 42.15 -27.61
CA VAL A 841 -15.41 40.83 -27.01
C VAL A 841 -14.13 40.28 -26.40
N PHE A 842 -14.13 40.11 -25.09
CA PHE A 842 -13.06 39.43 -24.35
C PHE A 842 -13.41 37.95 -24.23
N VAL A 843 -12.55 37.07 -24.70
CA VAL A 843 -12.70 35.62 -24.52
C VAL A 843 -11.69 35.15 -23.48
N LEU A 844 -12.15 34.71 -22.32
CA LEU A 844 -11.34 34.15 -21.24
C LEU A 844 -11.40 32.61 -21.30
N GLY A 845 -10.26 31.98 -21.59
CA GLY A 845 -10.12 30.52 -21.61
C GLY A 845 -9.18 30.03 -20.51
N SER A 846 -9.63 29.04 -19.74
CA SER A 846 -8.82 28.29 -18.78
C SER A 846 -8.90 26.78 -19.04
N PHE A 847 -8.18 25.96 -18.26
CA PHE A 847 -8.11 24.48 -18.39
C PHE A 847 -7.82 23.99 -19.82
N GLN A 848 -6.91 24.68 -20.51
CA GLN A 848 -6.60 24.43 -21.93
C GLN A 848 -5.74 23.18 -22.17
N ASP A 849 -5.27 22.55 -21.10
CA ASP A 849 -4.75 21.18 -21.05
C ASP A 849 -5.85 20.18 -21.44
N GLN A 850 -7.07 20.38 -20.94
CA GLN A 850 -8.22 19.53 -21.26
C GLN A 850 -8.66 19.73 -22.71
N ARG A 851 -8.74 18.61 -23.46
CA ARG A 851 -9.07 18.64 -24.89
C ARG A 851 -10.42 19.30 -25.16
N GLY A 852 -11.46 18.97 -24.37
CA GLY A 852 -12.80 19.52 -24.53
C GLY A 852 -12.84 21.04 -24.38
N GLU A 853 -12.23 21.56 -23.31
CA GLU A 853 -12.19 23.00 -23.02
C GLU A 853 -11.36 23.78 -24.06
N ARG A 854 -10.24 23.21 -24.49
CA ARG A 854 -9.41 23.78 -25.55
C ARG A 854 -10.14 23.84 -26.89
N ASP A 855 -10.83 22.77 -27.26
CA ASP A 855 -11.54 22.69 -28.55
C ASP A 855 -12.77 23.61 -28.55
N ALA A 856 -13.47 23.75 -27.42
CA ALA A 856 -14.55 24.72 -27.24
C ALA A 856 -14.06 26.17 -27.40
N VAL A 857 -12.96 26.54 -26.75
CA VAL A 857 -12.36 27.88 -26.92
C VAL A 857 -11.95 28.10 -28.37
N ARG A 858 -11.28 27.14 -29.02
CA ARG A 858 -10.88 27.24 -30.43
C ARG A 858 -12.07 27.40 -31.37
N ALA A 859 -13.18 26.71 -31.11
CA ALA A 859 -14.40 26.85 -31.90
C ALA A 859 -15.00 28.26 -31.78
N GLY A 860 -15.13 28.78 -30.56
CA GLY A 860 -15.63 30.14 -30.32
C GLY A 860 -14.75 31.23 -30.94
N LEU A 861 -13.42 31.07 -30.86
CA LEU A 861 -12.47 31.99 -31.50
C LEU A 861 -12.57 31.99 -33.03
N ARG A 862 -12.80 30.83 -33.67
CA ARG A 862 -13.01 30.73 -35.13
C ARG A 862 -14.27 31.44 -35.57
N GLU A 863 -15.34 31.34 -34.80
CA GLU A 863 -16.61 31.98 -35.12
C GLU A 863 -16.51 33.51 -34.98
N LEU A 864 -15.89 34.01 -33.90
CA LEU A 864 -15.64 35.44 -33.70
C LEU A 864 -14.78 36.02 -34.82
N ALA A 865 -13.75 35.29 -35.27
CA ALA A 865 -12.87 35.71 -36.35
C ALA A 865 -13.56 35.87 -37.73
N ARG A 866 -14.79 35.38 -37.90
CA ARG A 866 -15.57 35.62 -39.14
C ARG A 866 -16.14 37.03 -39.23
N THR A 867 -16.33 37.69 -38.09
CA THR A 867 -17.08 38.97 -38.01
C THR A 867 -16.28 40.08 -37.32
N ARG A 868 -15.16 39.75 -36.66
CA ARG A 868 -14.39 40.66 -35.80
C ARG A 868 -12.90 40.40 -35.91
N ASP A 869 -12.11 41.45 -35.69
CA ASP A 869 -10.65 41.38 -35.77
C ASP A 869 -10.02 41.17 -34.40
N LEU A 870 -9.05 40.25 -34.31
CA LEU A 870 -8.27 40.03 -33.10
C LEU A 870 -7.35 41.24 -32.87
N GLN A 871 -7.56 41.95 -31.76
CA GLN A 871 -6.79 43.14 -31.38
C GLN A 871 -5.61 42.78 -30.49
N GLU A 872 -5.85 41.95 -29.47
CA GLU A 872 -4.83 41.61 -28.48
C GLU A 872 -5.01 40.18 -27.97
N ARG A 873 -3.90 39.60 -27.52
CA ARG A 873 -3.89 38.39 -26.70
C ARG A 873 -2.92 38.55 -25.54
N PHE A 874 -3.38 38.24 -24.34
CA PHE A 874 -2.51 38.15 -23.17
C PHE A 874 -2.72 36.84 -22.41
N LYS A 875 -1.73 36.49 -21.59
CA LYS A 875 -1.73 35.27 -20.78
C LYS A 875 -1.37 35.59 -19.33
N ARG A 876 -2.01 34.87 -18.43
CA ARG A 876 -1.70 34.75 -17.01
C ARG A 876 -1.49 33.25 -16.70
N PRO A 877 -0.91 32.87 -15.55
CA PRO A 877 -0.85 31.46 -15.13
C PRO A 877 -2.20 30.76 -15.33
N GLN A 878 -2.21 29.73 -16.18
CA GLN A 878 -3.38 28.91 -16.56
C GLN A 878 -4.62 29.64 -17.11
N VAL A 879 -4.49 30.92 -17.48
CA VAL A 879 -5.57 31.73 -18.07
C VAL A 879 -5.08 32.42 -19.34
N LYS A 880 -5.82 32.29 -20.43
CA LYS A 880 -5.55 32.95 -21.71
C LYS A 880 -6.73 33.84 -22.06
N VAL A 881 -6.45 35.06 -22.48
CA VAL A 881 -7.48 36.03 -22.88
C VAL A 881 -7.21 36.49 -24.30
N TRP A 882 -8.27 36.54 -25.12
CA TRP A 882 -8.27 37.06 -26.49
C TRP A 882 -9.25 38.23 -26.58
N VAL A 883 -8.87 39.32 -27.24
CA VAL A 883 -9.69 40.53 -27.36
C VAL A 883 -10.02 40.77 -28.82
N TYR A 884 -11.31 40.75 -29.17
CA TYR A 884 -11.82 41.00 -30.52
C TYR A 884 -12.55 42.34 -30.57
N ARG A 885 -12.50 43.02 -31.71
CA ARG A 885 -13.33 44.20 -31.99
C ARG A 885 -14.17 43.95 -33.23
#